data_AF-A0A427Y7V8-F1
#
_entry.id   AF-A0A427Y7V8-F1
#
_cell.length_a   1.000
_cell.length_b   1.000
_cell.length_c   1.000
_cell.angle_alpha   90.00
_cell.angle_beta   90.00
_cell.angle_gamma   90.00
#
_symmetry.space_group_name_H-M   'P 1'
#
loop_
_entity.id
_entity.type
_entity.pdbx_description
1 polymer ?
#
loop_
_entity_poly.entity_id
_entity_poly.type
_entity_poly.pdbx_seq_one_letter_code
_entity_poly.pdbx_strand_id
1 'polypeptide(L)'
;MSPIAIHEKAAPAPTTFDVAALKAKVAGATTSTNSRQPLPVWEDAVAPDYMYKFKYNHELPLHGREGLEIPLDENASAVATELLGKLSQALHKQDTEAFADLFLEHGIWRDRVVFTWDYRTFNFRDNILKAASALLPRTPVSGVTLIDPPPNIERPYNDLSFIQCHIKFDTDKVGASALCNIIHTPVGYRIWTLNTVIESLHGFPEIPERDGHMTGPQSWPARRAMDNEMVEHEPEVLIIGGGQNGLMTAARLKALGVNALIIERNSRIGDNWRGRYEALSLHLPHWGDHFAYMPYPNHWPMYCPAAKLADWFEWYVSAMELNVWTGSSVSNCRQDENGDWTVEVDRSGKGKRVFHPKQLIMATSLAGVPYSPSIPGRDTFNGVVRHSTEHDSSREWIGKRVLVVGTSSSGFDTAYDFARRGVDVTILQRSPTYIMSLTHSVPRVMGLYKPVNGKRPDVEVADRLAYGMPVGPGEEMGRRLGVELTELDYDLLQALEDRGFKTWRGQRATSTQTLGYTKNGGFYFDAGACEQIINGNIKVEQGWIDHFKGDMVVLNGGREQQYDLVILATGFSNTIDSVRRTLGDDVADRHKPIWGMDEEGELNSAWRDAGIPNYWLMVGTLQAARYHSAKVALRIKARLEGIEGESFISSGVLKACSTITGKLGWQIPYILQWVWPVPLALGCFFAPESAWWLTRHERYEDAERTIVRCAKPGFYAEREAAGFVAFMRHTDALEKIEAANGSWKEMFMGVNLRRTEIMMGVWMVQLWNGNIITGLTVEMLEDAGMSVAGAFNMNLVLSAMSIIGVAISWVALSRIGRRHIYIAGIVLEACCLLPIGILGSIPQTPTRLNAMGGLMIAINLLFHFSLGPVCYSIVGELPASRLRSRSIVLGRFVYLVSAIIGTQLRARMIAADSWNWQEKSAYFWLGCNLICLTWTFFRLPETGGFSFAELDILFANKVPTRKFKQYKIKDEVAEIGVDLSEKQNIEHMEDVNVELMDETEREEVAAQEPVPGARPNVLV
;
A
#
# COMPACT_ATOMS: atom_id res chain seq x y z
N MET A 1 26.41 -4.10 60.99
CA MET A 1 26.69 -5.09 62.06
C MET A 1 26.74 -6.47 61.42
N SER A 2 27.85 -7.16 61.61
CA SER A 2 27.95 -8.63 61.70
C SER A 2 28.26 -8.94 63.18
N PRO A 3 28.15 -10.17 63.74
CA PRO A 3 28.22 -11.48 63.06
C PRO A 3 27.26 -12.58 63.61
N ILE A 4 27.59 -13.84 63.24
CA ILE A 4 27.30 -15.19 63.85
C ILE A 4 26.35 -16.04 62.95
N ALA A 5 26.66 -17.21 62.36
CA ALA A 5 27.55 -18.39 62.60
C ALA A 5 26.93 -19.50 63.49
N ILE A 6 27.09 -20.82 63.28
CA ILE A 6 27.68 -21.67 62.22
C ILE A 6 27.03 -23.08 62.29
N HIS A 7 27.04 -23.89 61.20
CA HIS A 7 27.18 -25.38 61.11
C HIS A 7 26.55 -25.89 59.79
N GLU A 8 27.32 -26.38 58.80
CA GLU A 8 27.91 -27.74 58.66
C GLU A 8 26.89 -28.88 58.49
N LYS A 9 27.03 -29.85 57.57
CA LYS A 9 27.93 -30.04 56.41
C LYS A 9 27.33 -31.15 55.53
N ALA A 10 27.29 -30.98 54.21
CA ALA A 10 27.14 -32.06 53.24
C ALA A 10 28.04 -31.76 52.04
N ALA A 11 28.74 -32.77 51.51
CA ALA A 11 29.87 -32.55 50.62
C ALA A 11 29.47 -31.98 49.25
N PRO A 12 30.17 -30.96 48.72
CA PRO A 12 29.99 -30.54 47.34
C PRO A 12 30.61 -31.59 46.39
N ALA A 13 29.80 -32.11 45.47
CA ALA A 13 30.34 -32.73 44.26
C ALA A 13 31.05 -31.66 43.41
N PRO A 14 32.15 -31.98 42.71
CA PRO A 14 33.03 -30.97 42.11
C PRO A 14 32.38 -30.28 40.90
N THR A 15 31.78 -29.10 41.13
CA THR A 15 31.33 -28.20 40.06
C THR A 15 32.48 -27.36 39.53
N THR A 16 33.31 -27.96 38.68
CA THR A 16 34.19 -27.23 37.75
C THR A 16 34.01 -27.81 36.36
N PHE A 17 33.20 -27.14 35.53
CA PHE A 17 33.16 -27.38 34.10
C PHE A 17 34.51 -26.98 33.49
N ASP A 18 35.40 -27.95 33.29
CA ASP A 18 36.69 -27.69 32.67
C ASP A 18 36.54 -27.51 31.15
N VAL A 19 36.37 -26.25 30.75
CA VAL A 19 36.33 -25.83 29.33
C VAL A 19 37.67 -26.13 28.62
N ALA A 20 38.78 -26.31 29.34
CA ALA A 20 40.05 -26.71 28.73
C ALA A 20 40.06 -28.19 28.32
N ALA A 21 39.41 -29.08 29.07
CA ALA A 21 39.24 -30.49 28.69
C ALA A 21 38.41 -30.66 27.39
N LEU A 22 37.40 -29.80 27.19
CA LEU A 22 36.65 -29.72 25.92
C LEU A 22 37.52 -29.19 24.78
N LYS A 23 38.30 -28.13 25.01
CA LYS A 23 39.24 -27.59 24.00
C LYS A 23 40.34 -28.58 23.61
N ALA A 24 40.82 -29.40 24.54
CA ALA A 24 41.84 -30.41 24.27
C ALA A 24 41.37 -31.51 23.30
N LYS A 25 40.08 -31.87 23.30
CA LYS A 25 39.52 -32.79 22.29
C LYS A 25 39.37 -32.15 20.91
N VAL A 26 39.15 -30.84 20.82
CA VAL A 26 38.96 -30.13 19.54
C VAL A 26 40.29 -29.92 18.80
N ALA A 27 41.41 -29.74 19.51
CA ALA A 27 42.73 -29.51 18.90
C ALA A 27 43.36 -30.75 18.22
N GLY A 28 42.80 -31.96 18.42
CA GLY A 28 43.32 -33.21 17.85
C GLY A 28 42.62 -33.69 16.58
N ALA A 29 41.54 -33.02 16.15
CA ALA A 29 40.64 -33.51 15.09
C ALA A 29 41.00 -33.01 13.67
N THR A 30 42.29 -32.93 13.33
CA THR A 30 42.73 -32.74 11.94
C THR A 30 43.03 -34.08 11.27
N THR A 31 42.31 -34.35 10.18
CA THR A 31 42.58 -35.41 9.18
C THR A 31 42.68 -36.84 9.69
N SER A 32 41.54 -37.49 9.86
CA SER A 32 41.41 -38.91 9.49
C SER A 32 40.23 -39.07 8.52
N THR A 33 40.53 -39.20 7.22
CA THR A 33 39.56 -39.53 6.18
C THR A 33 39.22 -41.03 6.22
N ASN A 34 38.64 -41.48 7.33
CA ASN A 34 37.83 -42.69 7.31
C ASN A 34 36.49 -42.30 6.64
N SER A 35 36.02 -43.12 5.71
CA SER A 35 34.76 -42.89 5.02
C SER A 35 33.58 -43.01 5.98
N ARG A 36 33.17 -41.88 6.58
CA ARG A 36 31.88 -41.75 7.28
C ARG A 36 30.78 -42.22 6.34
N GLN A 37 29.83 -43.01 6.85
CA GLN A 37 28.66 -43.36 6.05
C GLN A 37 27.78 -42.11 5.89
N PRO A 38 27.07 -41.93 4.76
CA PRO A 38 26.10 -40.85 4.64
C PRO A 38 25.03 -40.98 5.74
N LEU A 39 24.72 -39.88 6.44
CA LEU A 39 23.59 -39.86 7.36
C LEU A 39 22.29 -40.27 6.64
N PRO A 40 21.36 -40.99 7.29
CA PRO A 40 20.08 -41.34 6.71
C PRO A 40 19.33 -40.10 6.22
N VAL A 41 18.91 -40.11 4.95
CA VAL A 41 18.09 -39.05 4.37
C VAL A 41 16.61 -39.40 4.60
N TRP A 42 16.00 -38.76 5.59
CA TRP A 42 14.57 -38.85 5.85
C TRP A 42 13.78 -37.96 4.90
N GLU A 43 12.54 -38.35 4.62
CA GLU A 43 11.62 -37.59 3.77
C GLU A 43 11.40 -36.16 4.28
N ASP A 44 11.18 -35.23 3.34
CA ASP A 44 10.96 -33.81 3.65
C ASP A 44 9.69 -33.63 4.52
N ALA A 45 9.88 -33.28 5.79
CA ALA A 45 8.80 -33.03 6.75
C ALA A 45 7.95 -31.78 6.43
N VAL A 46 8.29 -31.06 5.37
CA VAL A 46 7.62 -29.89 4.79
C VAL A 46 7.92 -29.87 3.29
N ALA A 47 6.90 -29.83 2.44
CA ALA A 47 7.09 -29.82 0.99
C ALA A 47 7.97 -28.63 0.54
N PRO A 48 8.86 -28.79 -0.47
CA PRO A 48 9.76 -27.72 -0.93
C PRO A 48 9.08 -26.43 -1.41
N ASP A 49 7.79 -26.47 -1.75
CA ASP A 49 6.96 -25.37 -2.23
C ASP A 49 5.94 -24.86 -1.17
N TYR A 50 5.85 -25.52 -0.01
CA TYR A 50 4.93 -25.13 1.06
C TYR A 50 5.18 -23.69 1.51
N MET A 51 4.18 -22.84 1.27
CA MET A 51 4.23 -21.39 1.51
C MET A 51 5.41 -20.69 0.82
N TYR A 52 5.84 -21.19 -0.34
CA TYR A 52 7.04 -20.70 -1.05
C TYR A 52 6.77 -20.48 -2.54
N LYS A 53 6.43 -19.24 -2.92
CA LYS A 53 6.06 -18.88 -4.31
C LYS A 53 7.19 -18.26 -5.15
N PHE A 54 8.38 -18.11 -4.59
CA PHE A 54 9.50 -17.42 -5.24
C PHE A 54 9.90 -18.08 -6.57
N LYS A 55 9.90 -17.29 -7.65
CA LYS A 55 10.08 -17.80 -9.04
C LYS A 55 11.47 -17.59 -9.63
N TYR A 56 12.31 -16.74 -9.03
CA TYR A 56 13.55 -16.24 -9.63
C TYR A 56 14.81 -16.90 -9.02
N ASN A 57 14.72 -18.19 -8.70
CA ASN A 57 15.86 -18.95 -8.20
C ASN A 57 16.93 -19.09 -9.30
N HIS A 58 18.13 -18.57 -9.05
CA HIS A 58 19.29 -18.65 -9.94
C HIS A 58 20.51 -19.13 -9.14
N GLU A 59 21.56 -19.59 -9.83
CA GLU A 59 22.81 -20.00 -9.19
C GLU A 59 23.64 -18.77 -8.77
N LEU A 60 24.53 -18.93 -7.77
CA LEU A 60 25.44 -17.85 -7.38
C LEU A 60 26.41 -17.50 -8.52
N PRO A 61 26.90 -16.24 -8.60
CA PRO A 61 27.91 -15.82 -9.59
C PRO A 61 29.31 -16.34 -9.22
N LEU A 62 29.50 -17.66 -9.35
CA LEU A 62 30.73 -18.35 -8.97
C LEU A 62 31.89 -18.09 -9.93
N HIS A 63 33.11 -18.28 -9.41
CA HIS A 63 34.35 -18.25 -10.18
C HIS A 63 34.31 -19.26 -11.34
N GLY A 64 34.68 -18.80 -12.55
CA GLY A 64 34.69 -19.65 -13.75
C GLY A 64 33.31 -19.87 -14.38
N ARG A 65 32.26 -19.23 -13.87
CA ARG A 65 30.96 -19.08 -14.55
C ARG A 65 30.80 -17.64 -15.02
N GLU A 66 30.06 -16.83 -14.26
CA GLU A 66 29.87 -15.40 -14.52
C GLU A 66 30.78 -14.52 -13.64
N GLY A 67 31.20 -15.05 -12.47
CA GLY A 67 32.15 -14.41 -11.59
C GLY A 67 33.60 -14.75 -11.94
N LEU A 68 34.50 -13.80 -11.67
CA LEU A 68 35.94 -13.98 -11.62
C LEU A 68 36.42 -13.85 -10.18
N GLU A 69 37.56 -14.45 -9.85
CA GLU A 69 38.21 -14.18 -8.59
C GLU A 69 38.69 -12.72 -8.55
N ILE A 70 38.21 -11.96 -7.56
CA ILE A 70 38.76 -10.66 -7.21
C ILE A 70 40.16 -10.87 -6.60
N PRO A 71 41.23 -10.16 -7.01
CA PRO A 71 42.54 -10.28 -6.37
C PRO A 71 42.54 -9.90 -4.87
N LEU A 72 43.54 -10.35 -4.10
CA LEU A 72 43.66 -10.00 -2.67
C LEU A 72 44.20 -8.58 -2.43
N ASP A 73 44.93 -8.05 -3.41
CA ASP A 73 45.51 -6.71 -3.47
C ASP A 73 44.63 -5.70 -4.21
N GLU A 74 43.46 -6.11 -4.69
CA GLU A 74 42.49 -5.26 -5.37
C GLU A 74 41.97 -4.14 -4.45
N ASN A 75 41.92 -2.91 -4.96
CA ASN A 75 41.47 -1.77 -4.19
C ASN A 75 39.93 -1.66 -4.22
N ALA A 76 39.29 -2.42 -3.33
CA ALA A 76 37.82 -2.43 -3.17
C ALA A 76 37.21 -1.02 -3.04
N SER A 77 37.89 -0.09 -2.38
CA SER A 77 37.43 1.30 -2.24
C SER A 77 37.48 2.08 -3.55
N ALA A 78 38.53 1.88 -4.37
CA ALA A 78 38.62 2.49 -5.70
C ALA A 78 37.54 1.93 -6.65
N VAL A 79 37.38 0.61 -6.70
CA VAL A 79 36.35 -0.07 -7.51
C VAL A 79 34.95 0.38 -7.11
N ALA A 80 34.64 0.39 -5.81
CA ALA A 80 33.36 0.85 -5.30
C ALA A 80 33.11 2.34 -5.64
N THR A 81 34.14 3.20 -5.55
CA THR A 81 34.02 4.63 -5.91
C THR A 81 33.75 4.83 -7.40
N GLU A 82 34.42 4.08 -8.28
CA GLU A 82 34.19 4.17 -9.73
C GLU A 82 32.76 3.74 -10.09
N LEU A 83 32.29 2.61 -9.55
CA LEU A 83 30.94 2.10 -9.80
C LEU A 83 29.88 3.03 -9.20
N LEU A 84 30.14 3.59 -8.01
CA LEU A 84 29.25 4.56 -7.36
C LEU A 84 29.15 5.86 -8.16
N GLY A 85 30.22 6.31 -8.81
CA GLY A 85 30.19 7.45 -9.73
C GLY A 85 29.24 7.22 -10.91
N LYS A 86 29.26 6.02 -11.50
CA LYS A 86 28.34 5.64 -12.58
C LYS A 86 26.90 5.51 -12.07
N LEU A 87 26.70 4.88 -10.92
CA LEU A 87 25.39 4.74 -10.26
C LEU A 87 24.78 6.11 -9.94
N SER A 88 25.55 7.00 -9.32
CA SER A 88 25.13 8.37 -9.03
C SER A 88 24.81 9.15 -10.30
N GLN A 89 25.56 8.96 -11.39
CA GLN A 89 25.29 9.63 -12.66
C GLN A 89 23.99 9.12 -13.31
N ALA A 90 23.75 7.81 -13.31
CA ALA A 90 22.51 7.22 -13.83
C ALA A 90 21.29 7.68 -13.02
N LEU A 91 21.38 7.63 -11.69
CA LEU A 91 20.32 8.08 -10.77
C LEU A 91 20.03 9.58 -10.92
N HIS A 92 21.05 10.44 -10.95
CA HIS A 92 20.88 11.89 -11.13
C HIS A 92 20.30 12.26 -12.49
N LYS A 93 20.65 11.54 -13.56
CA LYS A 93 20.08 11.75 -14.90
C LYS A 93 18.72 11.09 -15.09
N GLN A 94 18.25 10.29 -14.13
CA GLN A 94 17.10 9.38 -14.28
C GLN A 94 17.25 8.47 -15.52
N ASP A 95 18.48 8.05 -15.83
CA ASP A 95 18.82 7.20 -16.97
C ASP A 95 18.62 5.73 -16.60
N THR A 96 17.50 5.16 -17.04
CA THR A 96 16.99 3.88 -16.55
C THR A 96 17.69 2.68 -17.19
N GLU A 97 18.15 2.83 -18.44
CA GLU A 97 19.00 1.84 -19.12
C GLU A 97 20.40 1.86 -18.52
N ALA A 98 21.02 3.04 -18.35
CA ALA A 98 22.33 3.14 -17.71
C ALA A 98 22.31 2.63 -16.26
N PHE A 99 21.20 2.81 -15.53
CA PHE A 99 21.01 2.21 -14.20
C PHE A 99 20.94 0.68 -14.27
N ALA A 100 20.15 0.12 -15.19
CA ALA A 100 20.00 -1.33 -15.36
C ALA A 100 21.30 -2.01 -15.83
N ASP A 101 22.08 -1.37 -16.71
CA ASP A 101 23.35 -1.88 -17.25
C ASP A 101 24.49 -1.98 -16.23
N LEU A 102 24.33 -1.37 -15.05
CA LEU A 102 25.26 -1.55 -13.93
C LEU A 102 25.09 -2.92 -13.27
N PHE A 103 23.94 -3.59 -13.44
CA PHE A 103 23.66 -4.88 -12.83
C PHE A 103 24.19 -6.06 -13.68
N LEU A 104 24.34 -7.21 -13.03
CA LEU A 104 24.38 -8.50 -13.71
C LEU A 104 23.05 -8.79 -14.40
N GLU A 105 23.05 -9.65 -15.41
CA GLU A 105 21.80 -10.10 -16.06
C GLU A 105 20.83 -10.73 -15.05
N HIS A 106 21.35 -11.59 -14.17
CA HIS A 106 20.64 -12.16 -13.04
C HIS A 106 20.70 -11.28 -11.76
N GLY A 107 21.11 -10.01 -11.88
CA GLY A 107 21.24 -9.06 -10.76
C GLY A 107 19.90 -8.74 -10.08
N ILE A 108 19.96 -8.19 -8.87
CA ILE A 108 18.77 -7.97 -8.03
C ILE A 108 18.77 -6.56 -7.43
N TRP A 109 17.66 -5.84 -7.58
CA TRP A 109 17.39 -4.62 -6.81
C TRP A 109 16.24 -4.88 -5.83
N ARG A 110 16.54 -4.82 -4.55
CA ARG A 110 15.59 -4.90 -3.43
C ARG A 110 15.33 -3.51 -2.89
N ASP A 111 14.06 -3.15 -2.72
CA ASP A 111 13.65 -1.90 -2.11
C ASP A 111 12.87 -2.12 -0.81
N ARG A 112 13.27 -1.39 0.23
CA ARG A 112 12.61 -1.31 1.53
C ARG A 112 12.13 0.12 1.74
N VAL A 113 10.98 0.42 1.13
CA VAL A 113 10.17 1.65 1.29
C VAL A 113 10.73 2.92 0.63
N VAL A 114 11.97 2.96 0.13
CA VAL A 114 12.57 4.20 -0.43
C VAL A 114 11.87 4.66 -1.72
N PHE A 115 11.65 3.75 -2.66
CA PHE A 115 11.12 4.07 -3.98
C PHE A 115 9.67 3.60 -4.13
N THR A 116 9.36 2.44 -3.57
CA THR A 116 8.09 1.73 -3.79
C THR A 116 7.05 2.00 -2.71
N TRP A 117 7.45 2.68 -1.62
CA TRP A 117 6.73 2.71 -0.35
C TRP A 117 6.27 1.33 0.13
N ASP A 118 6.96 0.25 -0.23
CA ASP A 118 6.62 -1.12 0.19
C ASP A 118 7.91 -1.94 0.33
N TYR A 119 7.81 -3.23 0.65
CA TYR A 119 8.93 -4.16 0.50
C TYR A 119 8.79 -4.84 -0.87
N ARG A 120 9.77 -4.69 -1.76
CA ARG A 120 9.73 -5.19 -3.15
C ARG A 120 11.09 -5.71 -3.56
N THR A 121 11.13 -6.74 -4.41
CA THR A 121 12.38 -7.24 -5.00
C THR A 121 12.23 -7.41 -6.52
N PHE A 122 13.06 -6.69 -7.27
CA PHE A 122 13.16 -6.73 -8.71
C PHE A 122 14.32 -7.64 -9.11
N ASN A 123 13.99 -8.87 -9.48
CA ASN A 123 14.97 -9.87 -9.91
C ASN A 123 15.20 -9.80 -11.43
N PHE A 124 16.46 -9.82 -11.84
CA PHE A 124 16.99 -9.77 -13.21
C PHE A 124 16.91 -8.38 -13.88
N ARG A 125 17.89 -8.07 -14.74
CA ARG A 125 18.07 -6.78 -15.43
C ARG A 125 16.76 -6.26 -16.03
N ASP A 126 16.03 -7.15 -16.70
CA ASP A 126 14.76 -6.87 -17.36
C ASP A 126 13.67 -6.30 -16.44
N ASN A 127 13.59 -6.76 -15.19
CA ASN A 127 12.61 -6.26 -14.21
C ASN A 127 13.15 -5.07 -13.43
N ILE A 128 14.47 -4.99 -13.23
CA ILE A 128 15.15 -3.80 -12.71
C ILE A 128 14.92 -2.61 -13.64
N LEU A 129 15.06 -2.78 -14.96
CA LEU A 129 14.80 -1.75 -15.97
C LEU A 129 13.34 -1.28 -15.96
N LYS A 130 12.38 -2.20 -15.89
CA LYS A 130 10.95 -1.89 -15.78
C LYS A 130 10.65 -1.10 -14.49
N ALA A 131 11.23 -1.52 -13.37
CA ALA A 131 11.09 -0.83 -12.09
C ALA A 131 11.74 0.56 -12.11
N ALA A 132 12.98 0.68 -12.60
CA ALA A 132 13.69 1.95 -12.70
C ALA A 132 12.91 2.96 -13.56
N SER A 133 12.38 2.51 -14.70
CA SER A 133 11.54 3.30 -15.59
C SER A 133 10.24 3.81 -14.95
N ALA A 134 9.71 3.10 -13.95
CA ALA A 134 8.51 3.52 -13.21
C ALA A 134 8.84 4.39 -11.98
N LEU A 135 10.00 4.20 -11.35
CA LEU A 135 10.33 4.71 -10.03
C LEU A 135 11.29 5.91 -10.04
N LEU A 136 12.39 5.87 -10.81
CA LEU A 136 13.39 6.94 -10.81
C LEU A 136 12.84 8.31 -11.24
N PRO A 137 11.92 8.42 -12.22
CA PRO A 137 11.30 9.70 -12.57
C PRO A 137 10.46 10.33 -11.44
N ARG A 138 10.00 9.52 -10.48
CA ARG A 138 9.12 9.92 -9.37
C ARG A 138 9.84 10.12 -8.04
N THR A 139 11.09 9.64 -7.95
CA THR A 139 11.90 9.67 -6.74
C THR A 139 13.31 10.16 -7.12
N PRO A 140 13.51 11.47 -7.30
CA PRO A 140 14.83 12.03 -7.62
C PRO A 140 15.82 11.69 -6.50
N VAL A 141 17.05 11.30 -6.87
CA VAL A 141 18.10 10.88 -5.93
C VAL A 141 19.27 11.85 -5.95
N SER A 142 19.80 12.16 -4.77
CA SER A 142 20.97 13.00 -4.55
C SER A 142 21.86 12.45 -3.43
N GLY A 143 23.01 13.09 -3.16
CA GLY A 143 23.84 12.78 -1.98
C GLY A 143 24.52 11.41 -1.94
N VAL A 144 24.57 10.69 -3.08
CA VAL A 144 25.08 9.31 -3.18
C VAL A 144 26.56 9.24 -2.76
N THR A 145 26.82 8.65 -1.60
CA THR A 145 28.13 8.63 -0.93
C THR A 145 28.40 7.29 -0.23
N LEU A 146 29.67 6.91 -0.08
CA LEU A 146 30.06 5.76 0.75
C LEU A 146 29.98 6.12 2.23
N ILE A 147 29.56 5.16 3.06
CA ILE A 147 29.51 5.27 4.53
C ILE A 147 30.11 4.02 5.18
N ASP A 148 30.32 4.07 6.49
CA ASP A 148 30.90 2.95 7.24
C ASP A 148 29.98 1.70 7.31
N PRO A 149 30.58 0.48 7.29
CA PRO A 149 32.01 0.20 7.11
C PRO A 149 32.50 0.44 5.66
N PRO A 150 33.80 0.75 5.48
CA PRO A 150 34.37 0.99 4.16
C PRO A 150 34.28 -0.25 3.26
N PRO A 151 34.34 -0.09 1.91
CA PRO A 151 34.23 -1.20 0.98
C PRO A 151 35.25 -2.32 1.25
N ASN A 152 34.76 -3.55 1.39
CA ASN A 152 35.56 -4.74 1.70
C ASN A 152 35.37 -5.85 0.65
N ILE A 153 36.35 -6.74 0.51
CA ILE A 153 36.24 -7.94 -0.32
C ILE A 153 35.74 -9.10 0.55
N GLU A 154 34.52 -9.55 0.30
CA GLU A 154 33.93 -10.71 0.95
C GLU A 154 34.26 -12.00 0.19
N ARG A 155 34.55 -13.06 0.95
CA ARG A 155 34.87 -14.40 0.44
C ARG A 155 34.17 -15.47 1.30
N PRO A 156 32.83 -15.61 1.21
CA PRO A 156 32.10 -16.59 2.01
C PRO A 156 32.48 -18.05 1.67
N TYR A 157 32.92 -18.30 0.43
CA TYR A 157 33.36 -19.59 -0.09
C TYR A 157 34.58 -19.41 -1.01
N ASN A 158 35.34 -20.47 -1.24
CA ASN A 158 36.53 -20.43 -2.11
C ASN A 158 36.20 -20.12 -3.58
N ASP A 159 34.96 -20.37 -4.01
CA ASP A 159 34.45 -20.20 -5.37
C ASP A 159 33.57 -18.94 -5.55
N LEU A 160 33.48 -18.07 -4.53
CA LEU A 160 32.69 -16.84 -4.58
C LEU A 160 33.40 -15.69 -3.86
N SER A 161 33.64 -14.59 -4.59
CA SER A 161 34.10 -13.34 -4.01
C SER A 161 33.39 -12.12 -4.60
N PHE A 162 33.07 -11.14 -3.75
CA PHE A 162 32.40 -9.90 -4.13
C PHE A 162 32.90 -8.72 -3.29
N ILE A 163 32.86 -7.51 -3.83
CA ILE A 163 33.07 -6.29 -3.04
C ILE A 163 31.74 -5.89 -2.42
N GLN A 164 31.71 -5.76 -1.10
CA GLN A 164 30.58 -5.24 -0.35
C GLN A 164 30.83 -3.77 0.01
N CYS A 165 29.87 -2.90 -0.24
CA CYS A 165 29.93 -1.50 0.18
C CYS A 165 28.59 -0.96 0.70
N HIS A 166 28.69 -0.01 1.63
CA HIS A 166 27.55 0.68 2.22
C HIS A 166 27.46 2.09 1.65
N ILE A 167 26.26 2.48 1.27
CA ILE A 167 25.96 3.75 0.60
C ILE A 167 24.94 4.53 1.45
N LYS A 168 25.10 5.85 1.53
CA LYS A 168 24.04 6.79 1.92
C LYS A 168 23.61 7.58 0.68
N PHE A 169 22.33 7.89 0.59
CA PHE A 169 21.78 8.84 -0.37
C PHE A 169 20.50 9.46 0.19
N ASP A 170 20.00 10.51 -0.46
CA ASP A 170 18.79 11.22 -0.06
C ASP A 170 17.87 11.35 -1.29
N THR A 171 16.55 11.31 -1.08
CA THR A 171 15.54 11.63 -2.11
C THR A 171 14.91 12.99 -1.83
N ASP A 172 13.89 13.37 -2.60
CA ASP A 172 12.99 14.49 -2.27
C ASP A 172 12.28 14.35 -0.90
N LYS A 173 12.04 13.11 -0.45
CA LYS A 173 11.17 12.77 0.70
C LYS A 173 11.90 12.03 1.83
N VAL A 174 12.93 11.25 1.54
CA VAL A 174 13.54 10.33 2.54
C VAL A 174 15.06 10.32 2.49
N GLY A 175 15.69 10.25 3.67
CA GLY A 175 17.08 9.87 3.80
C GLY A 175 17.20 8.34 3.82
N ALA A 176 18.12 7.80 3.04
CA ALA A 176 18.20 6.37 2.76
C ALA A 176 19.64 5.82 2.85
N SER A 177 19.72 4.51 3.06
CA SER A 177 20.96 3.74 2.89
C SER A 177 20.80 2.69 1.79
N ALA A 178 21.92 2.18 1.29
CA ALA A 178 21.93 0.93 0.53
C ALA A 178 23.09 0.02 0.93
N LEU A 179 22.85 -1.29 0.83
CA LEU A 179 23.89 -2.30 0.79
C LEU A 179 24.07 -2.73 -0.67
N CYS A 180 25.28 -2.64 -1.19
CA CYS A 180 25.61 -3.05 -2.56
C CYS A 180 26.68 -4.14 -2.54
N ASN A 181 26.43 -5.25 -3.24
CA ASN A 181 27.42 -6.32 -3.49
C ASN A 181 27.78 -6.33 -4.97
N ILE A 182 29.07 -6.28 -5.28
CA ILE A 182 29.64 -6.06 -6.61
C ILE A 182 30.50 -7.27 -7.00
N ILE A 183 30.24 -7.85 -8.16
CA ILE A 183 30.97 -8.99 -8.72
C ILE A 183 31.94 -8.51 -9.81
N HIS A 184 33.13 -9.12 -9.85
CA HIS A 184 34.06 -8.99 -10.98
C HIS A 184 33.66 -9.97 -12.08
N THR A 185 33.48 -9.48 -13.30
CA THR A 185 33.13 -10.31 -14.48
C THR A 185 34.14 -10.09 -15.61
N PRO A 186 34.16 -10.94 -16.66
CA PRO A 186 34.99 -10.71 -17.85
C PRO A 186 34.72 -9.39 -18.59
N VAL A 187 33.57 -8.74 -18.34
CA VAL A 187 33.20 -7.42 -18.90
C VAL A 187 33.29 -6.29 -17.86
N GLY A 188 34.09 -6.50 -16.81
CA GLY A 188 34.34 -5.57 -15.71
C GLY A 188 33.41 -5.78 -14.51
N TYR A 189 33.48 -4.87 -13.54
CA TYR A 189 32.65 -4.93 -12.33
C TYR A 189 31.16 -4.66 -12.61
N ARG A 190 30.26 -5.37 -11.92
CA ARG A 190 28.80 -5.23 -12.00
C ARG A 190 28.14 -5.41 -10.64
N ILE A 191 27.03 -4.72 -10.42
CA ILE A 191 26.17 -4.88 -9.24
C ILE A 191 25.48 -6.24 -9.32
N TRP A 192 25.70 -7.07 -8.31
CA TRP A 192 24.97 -8.31 -8.15
C TRP A 192 23.68 -8.10 -7.34
N THR A 193 23.77 -7.42 -6.20
CA THR A 193 22.61 -7.07 -5.39
C THR A 193 22.70 -5.64 -4.89
N LEU A 194 21.63 -4.86 -5.05
CA LEU A 194 21.45 -3.55 -4.42
C LEU A 194 20.21 -3.62 -3.52
N ASN A 195 20.36 -3.36 -2.22
CA ASN A 195 19.25 -3.29 -1.26
C ASN A 195 19.12 -1.87 -0.73
N THR A 196 18.11 -1.11 -1.19
CA THR A 196 17.82 0.27 -0.78
C THR A 196 16.86 0.29 0.41
N VAL A 197 17.14 1.13 1.42
CA VAL A 197 16.45 1.11 2.72
C VAL A 197 16.17 2.52 3.23
N ILE A 198 14.93 2.78 3.66
CA ILE A 198 14.56 4.03 4.34
C ILE A 198 15.19 4.09 5.74
N GLU A 199 15.86 5.21 6.05
CA GLU A 199 16.46 5.45 7.36
C GLU A 199 15.88 6.70 8.05
N SER A 200 15.37 7.68 7.30
CA SER A 200 14.72 8.88 7.84
C SER A 200 13.71 9.49 6.88
N LEU A 201 12.83 10.35 7.40
CA LEU A 201 11.81 11.09 6.64
C LEU A 201 12.15 12.59 6.70
N HIS A 202 12.31 13.23 5.54
CA HIS A 202 12.66 14.65 5.49
C HIS A 202 11.52 15.53 6.03
N GLY A 203 11.88 16.55 6.82
CA GLY A 203 10.92 17.39 7.55
C GLY A 203 10.43 16.81 8.89
N PHE A 204 10.66 15.51 9.16
CA PHE A 204 10.15 14.81 10.34
C PHE A 204 11.26 14.05 11.09
N PRO A 205 12.27 14.76 11.65
CA PRO A 205 13.26 14.16 12.53
C PRO A 205 12.61 13.61 13.81
N GLU A 206 13.32 12.75 14.53
CA GLU A 206 12.93 12.37 15.89
C GLU A 206 12.89 13.61 16.79
N ILE A 207 11.87 13.70 17.65
CA ILE A 207 11.68 14.81 18.58
C ILE A 207 12.82 14.81 19.61
N PRO A 208 13.51 15.94 19.82
CA PRO A 208 14.58 16.03 20.81
C PRO A 208 14.05 15.84 22.23
N GLU A 209 14.94 15.44 23.14
CA GLU A 209 14.65 15.33 24.55
C GLU A 209 14.09 16.66 25.11
N ARG A 210 13.14 16.57 26.06
CA ARG A 210 12.61 17.74 26.77
C ARG A 210 13.65 18.23 27.79
N ASP A 211 14.65 18.95 27.30
CA ASP A 211 15.68 19.57 28.14
C ASP A 211 15.07 20.73 28.95
N GLY A 212 15.14 20.63 30.28
CA GLY A 212 14.59 21.61 31.21
C GLY A 212 14.07 21.00 32.52
N HIS A 213 14.06 21.81 33.58
CA HIS A 213 13.42 21.43 34.84
C HIS A 213 11.89 21.40 34.69
N MET A 214 11.23 20.50 35.44
CA MET A 214 9.77 20.45 35.56
C MET A 214 9.25 21.68 36.34
N THR A 215 9.11 22.81 35.65
CA THR A 215 8.62 24.09 36.18
C THR A 215 7.12 24.33 35.96
N GLY A 216 6.46 23.45 35.19
CA GLY A 216 5.03 23.49 34.95
C GLY A 216 4.18 23.12 36.18
N PRO A 217 2.87 23.43 36.19
CA PRO A 217 1.99 23.19 37.33
C PRO A 217 1.68 21.70 37.59
N GLN A 218 2.00 20.81 36.65
CA GLN A 218 1.82 19.37 36.78
C GLN A 218 3.15 18.67 37.05
N SER A 219 3.17 17.77 38.03
CA SER A 219 4.33 16.91 38.30
C SER A 219 4.49 15.83 37.23
N TRP A 220 5.71 15.31 37.06
CA TRP A 220 5.98 14.23 36.10
C TRP A 220 5.07 13.00 36.30
N PRO A 221 4.82 12.49 37.53
CA PRO A 221 3.88 11.38 37.74
C PRO A 221 2.45 11.70 37.29
N ALA A 222 1.98 12.94 37.54
CA ALA A 222 0.64 13.36 37.11
C ALA A 222 0.54 13.43 35.59
N ARG A 223 1.57 13.98 34.91
CA ARG A 223 1.63 14.04 33.46
C ARG A 223 1.66 12.64 32.83
N ARG A 224 2.52 11.75 33.33
CA ARG A 224 2.58 10.35 32.86
C ARG A 224 1.28 9.58 33.11
N ALA A 225 0.55 9.86 34.18
CA ALA A 225 -0.78 9.28 34.40
C ALA A 225 -1.80 9.78 33.38
N MET A 226 -1.82 11.08 33.05
CA MET A 226 -2.70 11.68 32.03
C MET A 226 -2.39 11.17 30.62
N ASP A 227 -1.11 11.09 30.26
CA ASP A 227 -0.65 10.54 28.99
C ASP A 227 -1.04 9.06 28.87
N ASN A 228 -0.79 8.25 29.91
CA ASN A 228 -1.18 6.83 29.94
C ASN A 228 -2.69 6.62 29.81
N GLU A 229 -3.52 7.44 30.46
CA GLU A 229 -4.99 7.34 30.37
C GLU A 229 -5.57 8.01 29.11
N MET A 230 -4.71 8.56 28.23
CA MET A 230 -5.10 9.22 26.97
C MET A 230 -6.20 10.27 27.22
N VAL A 231 -5.93 11.18 28.17
CA VAL A 231 -6.91 12.18 28.66
C VAL A 231 -7.07 13.36 27.71
N GLU A 232 -5.98 13.84 27.13
CA GLU A 232 -5.99 15.04 26.28
C GLU A 232 -6.28 14.71 24.80
N HIS A 233 -5.84 13.54 24.32
CA HIS A 233 -5.89 13.14 22.91
C HIS A 233 -6.20 11.65 22.77
N GLU A 234 -6.92 11.26 21.71
CA GLU A 234 -7.02 9.86 21.28
C GLU A 234 -5.66 9.36 20.71
N PRO A 235 -5.39 8.04 20.74
CA PRO A 235 -4.23 7.47 20.06
C PRO A 235 -4.37 7.62 18.56
N GLU A 236 -3.34 8.14 17.89
CA GLU A 236 -3.25 8.07 16.42
C GLU A 236 -2.97 6.63 15.96
N VAL A 237 -2.22 5.89 16.78
CA VAL A 237 -1.88 4.49 16.55
C VAL A 237 -2.31 3.64 17.75
N LEU A 238 -3.17 2.65 17.52
CA LEU A 238 -3.49 1.64 18.52
C LEU A 238 -2.68 0.37 18.24
N ILE A 239 -1.96 -0.12 19.25
CA ILE A 239 -1.05 -1.27 19.14
C ILE A 239 -1.57 -2.38 20.04
N ILE A 240 -1.76 -3.58 19.48
CA ILE A 240 -2.33 -4.72 20.22
C ILE A 240 -1.21 -5.73 20.50
N GLY A 241 -0.83 -5.85 21.76
CA GLY A 241 0.26 -6.69 22.26
C GLY A 241 1.45 -5.89 22.80
N GLY A 242 1.76 -6.07 24.08
CA GLY A 242 2.89 -5.46 24.80
C GLY A 242 4.16 -6.33 24.82
N GLY A 243 4.35 -7.17 23.80
CA GLY A 243 5.59 -7.90 23.56
C GLY A 243 6.62 -7.08 22.77
N GLN A 244 7.80 -7.66 22.47
CA GLN A 244 8.92 -6.93 21.86
C GLN A 244 8.56 -6.15 20.57
N ASN A 245 7.65 -6.69 19.76
CA ASN A 245 7.17 -6.08 18.53
C ASN A 245 6.39 -4.78 18.79
N GLY A 246 5.45 -4.80 19.75
CA GLY A 246 4.64 -3.64 20.10
C GLY A 246 5.45 -2.58 20.85
N LEU A 247 6.31 -3.01 21.79
CA LEU A 247 7.15 -2.11 22.58
C LEU A 247 8.14 -1.29 21.73
N MET A 248 8.90 -1.95 20.84
CA MET A 248 9.85 -1.23 19.99
C MET A 248 9.15 -0.35 18.94
N THR A 249 8.00 -0.78 18.40
CA THR A 249 7.22 0.05 17.47
C THR A 249 6.64 1.29 18.16
N ALA A 250 6.12 1.15 19.39
CA ALA A 250 5.67 2.29 20.18
C ALA A 250 6.82 3.28 20.49
N ALA A 251 8.02 2.77 20.80
CA ALA A 251 9.18 3.62 21.04
C ALA A 251 9.60 4.40 19.78
N ARG A 252 9.68 3.74 18.61
CA ARG A 252 9.97 4.38 17.31
C ARG A 252 8.91 5.42 16.93
N LEU A 253 7.63 5.11 17.13
CA LEU A 253 6.52 6.04 16.87
C LEU A 253 6.57 7.26 17.80
N LYS A 254 6.81 7.05 19.09
CA LYS A 254 6.94 8.14 20.07
C LYS A 254 8.12 9.07 19.74
N ALA A 255 9.26 8.51 19.32
CA ALA A 255 10.40 9.31 18.86
C ALA A 255 10.03 10.17 17.64
N LEU A 256 9.23 9.67 16.70
CA LEU A 256 8.69 10.43 15.56
C LEU A 256 7.49 11.34 15.90
N GLY A 257 7.17 11.51 17.19
CA GLY A 257 6.08 12.37 17.66
C GLY A 257 4.67 11.83 17.46
N VAL A 258 4.52 10.56 17.09
CA VAL A 258 3.22 9.93 16.85
C VAL A 258 2.66 9.36 18.16
N ASN A 259 1.44 9.76 18.52
CA ASN A 259 0.82 9.33 19.77
C ASN A 259 0.27 7.88 19.65
N ALA A 260 0.87 6.95 20.39
CA ALA A 260 0.50 5.53 20.36
C ALA A 260 0.06 5.00 21.73
N LEU A 261 -0.93 4.09 21.75
CA LEU A 261 -1.36 3.35 22.93
C LEU A 261 -1.20 1.84 22.70
N ILE A 262 -0.55 1.14 23.63
CA ILE A 262 -0.45 -0.31 23.64
C ILE A 262 -1.55 -0.93 24.51
N ILE A 263 -2.27 -1.91 23.97
CA ILE A 263 -3.24 -2.75 24.67
C ILE A 263 -2.61 -4.13 24.94
N GLU A 264 -2.47 -4.49 26.21
CA GLU A 264 -1.89 -5.75 26.66
C GLU A 264 -2.90 -6.51 27.54
N ARG A 265 -3.19 -7.77 27.18
CA ARG A 265 -4.19 -8.60 27.86
C ARG A 265 -3.74 -9.13 29.21
N ASN A 266 -2.45 -9.37 29.39
CA ASN A 266 -1.91 -9.88 30.63
C ASN A 266 -1.88 -8.77 31.70
N SER A 267 -1.90 -9.14 32.97
CA SER A 267 -1.90 -8.18 34.09
C SER A 267 -0.62 -7.34 34.15
N ARG A 268 0.53 -7.91 33.76
CA ARG A 268 1.81 -7.22 33.65
C ARG A 268 2.44 -7.37 32.27
N ILE A 269 3.23 -6.37 31.89
CA ILE A 269 4.09 -6.46 30.72
C ILE A 269 5.10 -7.60 30.93
N GLY A 270 5.38 -8.34 29.85
CA GLY A 270 6.29 -9.48 29.88
C GLY A 270 5.71 -10.79 30.43
N ASP A 271 4.48 -10.84 30.95
CA ASP A 271 3.88 -12.08 31.47
C ASP A 271 3.79 -13.20 30.40
N ASN A 272 3.72 -12.84 29.12
CA ASN A 272 3.82 -13.76 27.98
C ASN A 272 5.12 -14.58 27.95
N TRP A 273 6.20 -14.05 28.56
CA TRP A 273 7.48 -14.73 28.80
C TRP A 273 7.57 -15.26 30.24
N ARG A 274 7.11 -14.47 31.22
CA ARG A 274 7.23 -14.76 32.67
C ARG A 274 6.40 -15.96 33.11
N GLY A 275 5.26 -16.20 32.48
CA GLY A 275 4.34 -17.33 32.77
C GLY A 275 4.61 -18.61 31.97
N ARG A 276 5.81 -18.76 31.38
CA ARG A 276 6.24 -20.00 30.71
C ARG A 276 6.93 -20.94 31.71
N TYR A 277 7.21 -22.17 31.28
CA TYR A 277 7.94 -23.15 32.09
C TYR A 277 9.25 -22.58 32.65
N GLU A 278 9.53 -22.89 33.91
CA GLU A 278 10.61 -22.30 34.74
C GLU A 278 12.00 -22.34 34.08
N ALA A 279 12.28 -23.38 33.28
CA ALA A 279 13.57 -23.59 32.64
C ALA A 279 13.81 -22.69 31.40
N LEU A 280 12.80 -21.96 30.91
CA LEU A 280 12.88 -21.29 29.61
C LEU A 280 13.97 -20.21 29.58
N SER A 281 14.89 -20.37 28.63
CA SER A 281 15.85 -19.35 28.21
C SER A 281 15.76 -19.17 26.69
N LEU A 282 16.20 -18.02 26.18
CA LEU A 282 16.32 -17.81 24.75
C LEU A 282 17.35 -18.79 24.16
N HIS A 283 16.96 -19.49 23.09
CA HIS A 283 17.81 -20.45 22.37
C HIS A 283 18.94 -19.80 21.56
N LEU A 284 18.78 -18.53 21.19
CA LEU A 284 19.81 -17.75 20.53
C LEU A 284 20.57 -16.90 21.56
N PRO A 285 21.86 -16.63 21.33
CA PRO A 285 22.60 -15.71 22.16
C PRO A 285 22.11 -14.29 21.93
N HIS A 286 22.09 -13.46 22.99
CA HIS A 286 21.57 -12.09 22.98
C HIS A 286 22.29 -11.11 22.02
N TRP A 287 23.29 -11.59 21.27
CA TRP A 287 24.20 -10.81 20.43
C TRP A 287 23.47 -9.84 19.51
N GLY A 288 22.34 -10.27 18.93
CA GLY A 288 21.47 -9.45 18.09
C GLY A 288 20.14 -9.05 18.73
N ASP A 289 19.93 -9.29 20.02
CA ASP A 289 18.60 -9.19 20.67
C ASP A 289 18.29 -7.81 21.30
N HIS A 290 19.14 -6.79 21.06
CA HIS A 290 19.01 -5.46 21.65
C HIS A 290 17.72 -4.72 21.26
N PHE A 291 17.21 -3.89 22.17
CA PHE A 291 16.03 -3.07 21.92
C PHE A 291 16.39 -1.76 21.22
N ALA A 292 15.46 -1.20 20.44
CA ALA A 292 15.59 0.15 19.88
C ALA A 292 15.87 1.15 21.01
N TYR A 293 16.83 2.06 20.78
CA TYR A 293 17.35 3.06 21.74
C TYR A 293 18.02 2.51 23.03
N MET A 294 17.87 1.23 23.37
CA MET A 294 18.33 0.67 24.65
C MET A 294 18.99 -0.71 24.46
N PRO A 295 20.33 -0.78 24.33
CA PRO A 295 21.05 -2.05 24.29
C PRO A 295 21.07 -2.73 25.67
N TYR A 296 21.21 -4.06 25.69
CA TYR A 296 21.37 -4.78 26.96
C TYR A 296 22.74 -4.47 27.59
N PRO A 297 22.81 -4.43 28.95
CA PRO A 297 24.05 -4.31 29.69
C PRO A 297 25.17 -5.25 29.21
N ASN A 298 26.43 -4.82 29.38
CA ASN A 298 27.60 -5.60 28.96
C ASN A 298 27.68 -6.98 29.63
N HIS A 299 27.17 -7.10 30.87
CA HIS A 299 27.12 -8.36 31.65
C HIS A 299 25.78 -9.10 31.52
N TRP A 300 25.00 -8.86 30.47
CA TRP A 300 23.78 -9.63 30.21
C TRP A 300 24.12 -11.12 29.95
N PRO A 301 23.36 -12.09 30.49
CA PRO A 301 23.63 -13.51 30.28
C PRO A 301 23.46 -13.89 28.80
N MET A 302 24.46 -14.60 28.24
CA MET A 302 24.53 -14.95 26.81
C MET A 302 23.20 -15.48 26.27
N TYR A 303 22.65 -16.51 26.92
CA TYR A 303 21.30 -17.02 26.70
C TYR A 303 20.42 -16.48 27.82
N CYS A 304 19.43 -15.65 27.49
CA CYS A 304 18.67 -14.89 28.47
C CYS A 304 17.51 -15.72 29.05
N PRO A 305 17.37 -15.89 30.39
CA PRO A 305 16.19 -16.49 30.99
C PRO A 305 14.91 -15.68 30.69
N ALA A 306 13.81 -16.34 30.37
CA ALA A 306 12.58 -15.67 29.94
C ALA A 306 12.00 -14.69 30.97
N ALA A 307 12.06 -15.03 32.26
CA ALA A 307 11.65 -14.11 33.33
C ALA A 307 12.52 -12.83 33.36
N LYS A 308 13.82 -12.94 33.11
CA LYS A 308 14.73 -11.78 33.04
C LYS A 308 14.44 -10.89 31.84
N LEU A 309 14.02 -11.47 30.71
CA LEU A 309 13.54 -10.74 29.54
C LEU A 309 12.20 -10.03 29.83
N ALA A 310 11.29 -10.69 30.55
CA ALA A 310 10.00 -10.09 30.95
C ALA A 310 10.19 -8.84 31.82
N ASP A 311 11.12 -8.89 32.78
CA ASP A 311 11.43 -7.76 33.65
C ASP A 311 12.15 -6.62 32.90
N TRP A 312 12.94 -6.95 31.87
CA TRP A 312 13.47 -5.95 30.93
C TRP A 312 12.35 -5.22 30.17
N PHE A 313 11.27 -5.90 29.80
CA PHE A 313 10.16 -5.26 29.08
C PHE A 313 9.43 -4.23 29.95
N GLU A 314 9.20 -4.53 31.24
CA GLU A 314 8.64 -3.56 32.20
C GLU A 314 9.57 -2.35 32.39
N TRP A 315 10.88 -2.58 32.50
CA TRP A 315 11.85 -1.50 32.61
C TRP A 315 11.92 -0.64 31.33
N TYR A 316 11.87 -1.25 30.16
CA TYR A 316 11.84 -0.56 28.86
C TYR A 316 10.60 0.33 28.70
N VAL A 317 9.42 -0.16 29.09
CA VAL A 317 8.17 0.63 29.13
C VAL A 317 8.31 1.84 30.04
N SER A 318 8.94 1.69 31.22
CA SER A 318 9.18 2.81 32.13
C SER A 318 10.20 3.81 31.59
N ALA A 319 11.31 3.33 31.04
CA ALA A 319 12.43 4.17 30.60
C ALA A 319 12.12 4.95 29.31
N MET A 320 11.45 4.31 28.34
CA MET A 320 10.94 4.98 27.14
C MET A 320 9.60 5.70 27.39
N GLU A 321 9.05 5.61 28.60
CA GLU A 321 7.78 6.21 29.00
C GLU A 321 6.64 5.88 28.02
N LEU A 322 6.45 4.59 27.71
CA LEU A 322 5.44 4.14 26.75
C LEU A 322 4.05 4.15 27.38
N ASN A 323 3.02 4.46 26.59
CA ASN A 323 1.63 4.41 27.02
C ASN A 323 1.08 2.99 26.86
N VAL A 324 0.73 2.34 27.98
CA VAL A 324 0.37 0.92 28.02
C VAL A 324 -0.84 0.68 28.94
N TRP A 325 -1.83 -0.03 28.44
CA TRP A 325 -2.95 -0.57 29.22
C TRP A 325 -2.83 -2.08 29.35
N THR A 326 -2.38 -2.54 30.53
CA THR A 326 -2.38 -3.97 30.89
C THR A 326 -3.77 -4.42 31.35
N GLY A 327 -3.98 -5.73 31.46
CA GLY A 327 -5.28 -6.33 31.81
C GLY A 327 -6.41 -5.94 30.85
N SER A 328 -6.08 -5.56 29.62
CA SER A 328 -7.00 -4.93 28.66
C SER A 328 -7.00 -5.68 27.33
N SER A 329 -8.17 -5.90 26.74
CA SER A 329 -8.31 -6.67 25.50
C SER A 329 -9.27 -5.98 24.54
N VAL A 330 -9.04 -6.14 23.24
CA VAL A 330 -10.04 -5.77 22.23
C VAL A 330 -11.22 -6.72 22.36
N SER A 331 -12.42 -6.15 22.48
CA SER A 331 -13.69 -6.86 22.62
C SER A 331 -14.58 -6.72 21.38
N ASN A 332 -14.36 -5.68 20.57
CA ASN A 332 -14.93 -5.53 19.24
C ASN A 332 -14.00 -4.67 18.38
N CYS A 333 -13.92 -4.95 17.08
CA CYS A 333 -13.17 -4.15 16.12
C CYS A 333 -13.94 -4.12 14.80
N ARG A 334 -13.97 -2.95 14.15
CA ARG A 334 -14.46 -2.81 12.77
C ARG A 334 -13.66 -1.74 12.04
N GLN A 335 -13.63 -1.86 10.72
CA GLN A 335 -13.21 -0.83 9.80
C GLN A 335 -14.36 -0.51 8.86
N ASP A 336 -14.58 0.77 8.53
CA ASP A 336 -15.58 1.16 7.55
C ASP A 336 -15.06 1.14 6.11
N GLU A 337 -15.89 1.55 5.15
CA GLU A 337 -15.53 1.60 3.72
C GLU A 337 -14.47 2.68 3.38
N ASN A 338 -14.28 3.68 4.24
CA ASN A 338 -13.25 4.71 4.10
C ASN A 338 -11.89 4.25 4.61
N GLY A 339 -11.86 3.17 5.41
CA GLY A 339 -10.66 2.65 6.07
C GLY A 339 -10.48 3.16 7.50
N ASP A 340 -11.50 3.79 8.08
CA ASP A 340 -11.48 4.32 9.45
C ASP A 340 -11.83 3.24 10.48
N TRP A 341 -11.09 3.22 11.58
CA TRP A 341 -11.22 2.19 12.62
C TRP A 341 -12.18 2.59 13.73
N THR A 342 -12.97 1.63 14.23
CA THR A 342 -13.63 1.71 15.53
C THR A 342 -13.18 0.49 16.35
N VAL A 343 -12.48 0.71 17.47
CA VAL A 343 -11.96 -0.37 18.33
C VAL A 343 -12.49 -0.22 19.75
N GLU A 344 -13.21 -1.23 20.23
CA GLU A 344 -13.71 -1.32 21.60
C GLU A 344 -12.74 -2.14 22.47
N VAL A 345 -12.13 -1.48 23.46
CA VAL A 345 -11.21 -2.10 24.42
C VAL A 345 -11.92 -2.29 25.76
N ASP A 346 -12.01 -3.53 26.21
CA ASP A 346 -12.43 -3.88 27.57
C ASP A 346 -11.20 -3.85 28.49
N ARG A 347 -11.28 -3.07 29.58
CA ARG A 347 -10.26 -2.98 30.62
C ARG A 347 -10.77 -3.72 31.85
N SER A 348 -10.12 -4.81 32.23
CA SER A 348 -10.55 -5.67 33.34
C SER A 348 -10.86 -4.85 34.61
N GLY A 349 -12.12 -4.87 35.04
CA GLY A 349 -12.62 -4.14 36.21
C GLY A 349 -12.77 -2.62 36.07
N LYS A 350 -12.40 -2.02 34.93
CA LYS A 350 -12.54 -0.58 34.62
C LYS A 350 -13.57 -0.27 33.53
N GLY A 351 -14.14 -1.28 32.89
CA GLY A 351 -15.14 -1.14 31.83
C GLY A 351 -14.55 -0.91 30.44
N LYS A 352 -15.43 -0.63 29.48
CA LYS A 352 -15.09 -0.52 28.05
C LYS A 352 -14.84 0.93 27.63
N ARG A 353 -13.88 1.15 26.72
CA ARG A 353 -13.67 2.42 25.99
C ARG A 353 -13.56 2.13 24.49
N VAL A 354 -14.17 2.99 23.69
CA VAL A 354 -14.04 2.98 22.23
C VAL A 354 -12.95 3.98 21.81
N PHE A 355 -12.17 3.62 20.80
CA PHE A 355 -11.13 4.44 20.17
C PHE A 355 -11.31 4.46 18.64
N HIS A 356 -10.88 5.55 18.02
CA HIS A 356 -10.90 5.74 16.56
C HIS A 356 -9.48 6.03 16.03
N PRO A 357 -8.55 5.06 16.11
CA PRO A 357 -7.16 5.28 15.72
C PRO A 357 -7.02 5.41 14.20
N LYS A 358 -6.16 6.34 13.76
CA LYS A 358 -5.82 6.51 12.33
C LYS A 358 -5.07 5.30 11.77
N GLN A 359 -4.37 4.54 12.60
CA GLN A 359 -3.64 3.32 12.22
C GLN A 359 -3.77 2.24 13.30
N LEU A 360 -3.88 0.98 12.90
CA LEU A 360 -3.96 -0.17 13.78
C LEU A 360 -2.73 -1.09 13.59
N ILE A 361 -2.10 -1.52 14.69
CA ILE A 361 -0.97 -2.46 14.65
C ILE A 361 -1.30 -3.71 15.44
N MET A 362 -1.27 -4.87 14.78
CA MET A 362 -1.30 -6.17 15.44
C MET A 362 0.13 -6.62 15.75
N ALA A 363 0.44 -6.82 17.03
CA ALA A 363 1.80 -7.10 17.53
C ALA A 363 1.86 -8.28 18.52
N THR A 364 0.89 -9.21 18.44
CA THR A 364 0.59 -10.15 19.53
C THR A 364 1.54 -11.34 19.70
N SER A 365 2.21 -11.82 18.63
CA SER A 365 3.20 -12.92 18.70
C SER A 365 3.81 -13.21 17.32
N LEU A 366 4.93 -13.94 17.30
CA LEU A 366 5.47 -14.63 16.11
C LEU A 366 4.54 -15.77 15.61
N ALA A 367 3.67 -16.31 16.47
CA ALA A 367 2.83 -17.48 16.21
C ALA A 367 1.34 -17.24 16.50
N GLY A 368 0.47 -18.14 16.04
CA GLY A 368 -0.98 -18.10 16.28
C GLY A 368 -1.40 -18.49 17.71
N VAL A 369 -2.58 -19.07 17.84
CA VAL A 369 -3.08 -19.58 19.14
C VAL A 369 -2.47 -20.97 19.44
N PRO A 370 -2.33 -21.36 20.72
CA PRO A 370 -1.86 -22.71 21.08
C PRO A 370 -2.68 -23.80 20.38
N TYR A 371 -2.02 -24.73 19.68
CA TYR A 371 -2.70 -25.79 18.94
C TYR A 371 -2.70 -27.10 19.74
N SER A 372 -3.86 -27.50 20.26
CA SER A 372 -4.08 -28.81 20.86
C SER A 372 -4.92 -29.68 19.92
N PRO A 373 -4.41 -30.80 19.38
CA PRO A 373 -5.22 -31.71 18.58
C PRO A 373 -6.37 -32.32 19.39
N SER A 374 -7.51 -32.54 18.72
CA SER A 374 -8.57 -33.41 19.25
C SER A 374 -8.13 -34.86 19.12
N ILE A 375 -8.11 -35.60 20.22
CA ILE A 375 -7.67 -37.00 20.29
C ILE A 375 -8.83 -37.82 20.88
N PRO A 376 -9.31 -38.88 20.20
CA PRO A 376 -10.39 -39.72 20.71
C PRO A 376 -10.06 -40.33 22.08
N GLY A 377 -11.07 -40.47 22.94
CA GLY A 377 -10.93 -41.05 24.28
C GLY A 377 -10.32 -40.11 25.34
N ARG A 378 -10.00 -38.85 25.02
CA ARG A 378 -9.40 -37.90 25.99
C ARG A 378 -10.23 -37.77 27.28
N ASP A 379 -11.55 -37.78 27.19
CA ASP A 379 -12.45 -37.61 28.34
C ASP A 379 -12.50 -38.85 29.26
N THR A 380 -11.98 -39.99 28.81
CA THR A 380 -11.87 -41.23 29.60
C THR A 380 -10.42 -41.55 29.99
N PHE A 381 -9.48 -40.65 29.72
CA PHE A 381 -8.08 -40.80 30.09
C PHE A 381 -7.86 -40.46 31.57
N ASN A 382 -7.28 -41.40 32.33
CA ASN A 382 -7.05 -41.22 33.78
C ASN A 382 -5.82 -40.34 34.11
N GLY A 383 -4.93 -40.10 33.15
CA GLY A 383 -3.77 -39.21 33.30
C GLY A 383 -4.10 -37.75 32.92
N VAL A 384 -3.12 -36.86 33.08
CA VAL A 384 -3.29 -35.44 32.73
C VAL A 384 -2.88 -35.20 31.27
N VAL A 385 -3.67 -34.42 30.51
CA VAL A 385 -3.32 -33.97 29.16
C VAL A 385 -3.38 -32.43 29.10
N ARG A 386 -2.22 -31.78 28.98
CA ARG A 386 -2.12 -30.31 28.88
C ARG A 386 -1.19 -29.87 27.74
N HIS A 387 -1.42 -28.66 27.22
CA HIS A 387 -0.55 -28.07 26.21
C HIS A 387 0.73 -27.53 26.84
N SER A 388 1.82 -27.45 26.07
CA SER A 388 3.12 -26.89 26.52
C SER A 388 3.07 -25.43 27.03
N THR A 389 1.98 -24.70 26.74
CA THR A 389 1.71 -23.36 27.30
C THR A 389 1.08 -23.37 28.68
N GLU A 390 0.58 -24.52 29.13
CA GLU A 390 -0.05 -24.76 30.43
C GLU A 390 0.91 -25.52 31.37
N HIS A 391 2.14 -25.76 30.92
CA HIS A 391 3.20 -26.38 31.69
C HIS A 391 4.13 -25.34 32.31
N ASP A 392 4.32 -25.48 33.61
CA ASP A 392 4.98 -24.56 34.53
C ASP A 392 6.25 -25.17 35.13
N SER A 393 6.17 -26.41 35.64
CA SER A 393 7.31 -27.11 36.24
C SER A 393 7.19 -28.64 36.23
N SER A 394 8.31 -29.32 36.00
CA SER A 394 8.45 -30.78 36.13
C SER A 394 8.39 -31.33 37.56
N ARG A 395 8.44 -30.49 38.62
CA ARG A 395 8.63 -30.93 40.02
C ARG A 395 7.59 -31.96 40.52
N GLU A 396 6.33 -31.80 40.15
CA GLU A 396 5.22 -32.65 40.60
C GLU A 396 5.21 -34.05 39.94
N TRP A 397 6.04 -34.28 38.91
CA TRP A 397 6.07 -35.50 38.10
C TRP A 397 7.25 -36.44 38.44
N ILE A 398 7.96 -36.20 39.54
CA ILE A 398 9.05 -37.08 40.01
C ILE A 398 8.48 -38.47 40.32
N GLY A 399 9.08 -39.52 39.73
CA GLY A 399 8.60 -40.90 39.83
C GLY A 399 7.38 -41.22 38.96
N LYS A 400 6.99 -40.32 38.03
CA LYS A 400 5.91 -40.53 37.06
C LYS A 400 6.45 -40.78 35.65
N ARG A 401 5.59 -41.30 34.76
CA ARG A 401 5.85 -41.45 33.32
C ARG A 401 5.21 -40.30 32.54
N VAL A 402 5.99 -39.65 31.69
CA VAL A 402 5.58 -38.49 30.90
C VAL A 402 5.80 -38.75 29.41
N LEU A 403 4.78 -38.45 28.61
CA LEU A 403 4.86 -38.41 27.15
C LEU A 403 4.89 -36.96 26.67
N VAL A 404 5.92 -36.56 25.92
CA VAL A 404 6.01 -35.23 25.29
C VAL A 404 5.78 -35.38 23.79
N VAL A 405 4.67 -34.83 23.30
CA VAL A 405 4.22 -34.99 21.91
C VAL A 405 4.70 -33.81 21.07
N GLY A 406 5.70 -34.03 20.20
CA GLY A 406 6.27 -33.02 19.32
C GLY A 406 7.74 -32.71 19.62
N THR A 407 8.52 -32.47 18.56
CA THR A 407 9.99 -32.40 18.59
C THR A 407 10.54 -31.07 18.07
N SER A 408 9.90 -29.95 18.42
CA SER A 408 10.50 -28.61 18.24
C SER A 408 10.80 -28.01 19.62
N SER A 409 11.21 -26.74 19.73
CA SER A 409 11.80 -26.19 20.96
C SER A 409 11.03 -26.48 22.25
N SER A 410 9.71 -26.23 22.28
CA SER A 410 8.92 -26.50 23.50
C SER A 410 8.84 -27.99 23.88
N GLY A 411 8.99 -28.91 22.93
CA GLY A 411 9.02 -30.35 23.22
C GLY A 411 10.36 -30.78 23.82
N PHE A 412 11.46 -30.36 23.19
CA PHE A 412 12.81 -30.63 23.71
C PHE A 412 13.07 -29.95 25.06
N ASP A 413 12.73 -28.68 25.22
CA ASP A 413 12.94 -27.95 26.49
C ASP A 413 12.16 -28.59 27.64
N THR A 414 10.92 -29.01 27.38
CA THR A 414 10.07 -29.69 28.37
C THR A 414 10.60 -31.09 28.70
N ALA A 415 10.97 -31.88 27.69
CA ALA A 415 11.56 -33.20 27.91
C ALA A 415 12.90 -33.12 28.66
N TYR A 416 13.70 -32.07 28.42
CA TYR A 416 14.92 -31.79 29.15
C TYR A 416 14.67 -31.38 30.61
N ASP A 417 13.64 -30.57 30.89
CA ASP A 417 13.23 -30.22 32.25
C ASP A 417 12.77 -31.46 33.05
N PHE A 418 12.11 -32.42 32.41
CA PHE A 418 11.78 -33.71 33.02
C PHE A 418 13.02 -34.58 33.25
N ALA A 419 13.87 -34.78 32.22
CA ALA A 419 15.05 -35.65 32.30
C ALA A 419 16.06 -35.18 33.35
N ARG A 420 16.31 -33.86 33.46
CA ARG A 420 17.22 -33.30 34.49
C ARG A 420 16.74 -33.49 35.94
N ARG A 421 15.50 -33.94 36.15
CA ARG A 421 14.93 -34.32 37.46
C ARG A 421 14.77 -35.82 37.64
N GLY A 422 15.22 -36.65 36.69
CA GLY A 422 15.06 -38.11 36.74
C GLY A 422 13.62 -38.58 36.56
N VAL A 423 12.78 -37.79 35.89
CA VAL A 423 11.41 -38.20 35.50
C VAL A 423 11.51 -39.14 34.30
N ASP A 424 10.71 -40.21 34.26
CA ASP A 424 10.68 -41.13 33.12
C ASP A 424 9.94 -40.45 31.95
N VAL A 425 10.70 -39.96 30.97
CA VAL A 425 10.17 -39.15 29.87
C VAL A 425 10.44 -39.77 28.50
N THR A 426 9.38 -39.86 27.71
CA THR A 426 9.40 -40.26 26.30
C THR A 426 9.03 -39.06 25.42
N ILE A 427 9.84 -38.76 24.40
CA ILE A 427 9.48 -37.82 23.34
C ILE A 427 8.91 -38.57 22.14
N LEU A 428 7.73 -38.16 21.67
CA LEU A 428 7.04 -38.74 20.53
C LEU A 428 7.28 -37.90 19.27
N GLN A 429 8.01 -38.47 18.32
CA GLN A 429 8.38 -37.85 17.06
C GLN A 429 7.46 -38.32 15.92
N ARG A 430 6.77 -37.38 15.28
CA ARG A 430 5.95 -37.67 14.09
C ARG A 430 6.72 -37.49 12.78
N SER A 431 7.75 -36.66 12.77
CA SER A 431 8.47 -36.22 11.56
C SER A 431 9.90 -35.78 11.94
N PRO A 432 10.88 -35.88 11.02
CA PRO A 432 12.25 -35.49 11.32
C PRO A 432 12.38 -34.01 11.72
N THR A 433 13.43 -33.68 12.47
CA THR A 433 13.67 -32.33 13.02
C THR A 433 15.08 -31.85 12.67
N TYR A 434 15.22 -30.58 12.26
CA TYR A 434 16.53 -29.99 12.01
C TYR A 434 17.17 -29.59 13.35
N ILE A 435 18.34 -30.14 13.66
CA ILE A 435 19.03 -29.91 14.93
C ILE A 435 20.19 -28.92 14.69
N MET A 436 20.25 -27.88 15.52
CA MET A 436 21.35 -26.92 15.53
C MET A 436 22.17 -27.08 16.80
N SER A 437 23.46 -27.41 16.67
CA SER A 437 24.37 -27.32 17.81
C SER A 437 24.60 -25.87 18.25
N LEU A 438 24.80 -25.66 19.55
CA LEU A 438 25.31 -24.39 20.08
C LEU A 438 26.81 -24.20 19.79
N THR A 439 27.50 -25.24 19.35
CA THR A 439 28.96 -25.25 19.07
C THR A 439 29.28 -24.75 17.67
N HIS A 440 28.58 -25.24 16.64
CA HIS A 440 28.85 -24.95 15.23
C HIS A 440 27.71 -24.16 14.59
N SER A 441 26.49 -24.70 14.65
CA SER A 441 25.33 -24.15 13.92
C SER A 441 24.93 -22.75 14.39
N VAL A 442 24.68 -22.54 15.69
CA VAL A 442 24.26 -21.22 16.21
C VAL A 442 25.33 -20.12 16.01
N PRO A 443 26.63 -20.35 16.31
CA PRO A 443 27.65 -19.33 16.08
C PRO A 443 27.88 -18.97 14.62
N ARG A 444 27.54 -19.85 13.66
CA ARG A 444 27.64 -19.61 12.21
C ARG A 444 26.43 -18.80 11.72
N VAL A 445 25.21 -19.19 12.12
CA VAL A 445 23.96 -18.47 11.78
C VAL A 445 23.92 -17.07 12.42
N MET A 446 24.38 -16.91 13.67
CA MET A 446 24.44 -15.62 14.37
C MET A 446 25.74 -14.83 14.10
N GLY A 447 26.52 -15.22 13.10
CA GLY A 447 27.88 -14.72 12.85
C GLY A 447 27.98 -13.19 12.74
N LEU A 448 27.03 -12.54 12.06
CA LEU A 448 27.00 -11.08 11.86
C LEU A 448 26.87 -10.27 13.16
N TYR A 449 26.30 -10.85 14.21
CA TYR A 449 26.15 -10.22 15.52
C TYR A 449 27.22 -10.67 16.53
N LYS A 450 27.98 -11.72 16.20
CA LYS A 450 28.88 -12.39 17.14
C LYS A 450 29.99 -11.44 17.62
N PRO A 451 30.24 -11.33 18.94
CA PRO A 451 31.34 -10.54 19.45
C PRO A 451 32.69 -11.07 18.97
N VAL A 452 33.52 -10.20 18.41
CA VAL A 452 34.90 -10.50 17.97
C VAL A 452 35.85 -9.91 19.01
N ASN A 453 36.72 -10.75 19.58
CA ASN A 453 37.66 -10.35 20.65
C ASN A 453 36.99 -9.60 21.81
N GLY A 454 35.77 -10.00 22.17
CA GLY A 454 34.95 -9.39 23.23
C GLY A 454 34.25 -8.09 22.85
N LYS A 455 34.52 -7.51 21.68
CA LYS A 455 33.81 -6.32 21.15
C LYS A 455 32.60 -6.77 20.34
N ARG A 456 31.43 -6.19 20.60
CA ARG A 456 30.22 -6.42 19.78
C ARG A 456 30.34 -5.61 18.48
N PRO A 457 29.85 -6.12 17.33
CA PRO A 457 29.65 -5.33 16.13
C PRO A 457 28.72 -4.13 16.38
N ASP A 458 28.79 -3.13 15.52
CA ASP A 458 27.73 -2.12 15.45
C ASP A 458 26.41 -2.79 15.00
N VAL A 459 25.33 -2.49 15.72
CA VAL A 459 24.05 -3.18 15.55
C VAL A 459 23.32 -2.74 14.28
N GLU A 460 23.43 -1.47 13.90
CA GLU A 460 22.80 -0.94 12.68
C GLU A 460 23.60 -1.36 11.44
N VAL A 461 24.92 -1.56 11.54
CA VAL A 461 25.72 -2.27 10.52
C VAL A 461 25.26 -3.74 10.42
N ALA A 462 25.20 -4.46 11.53
CA ALA A 462 24.83 -5.88 11.54
C ALA A 462 23.41 -6.13 11.01
N ASP A 463 22.44 -5.27 11.36
CA ASP A 463 21.08 -5.33 10.84
C ASP A 463 21.03 -5.04 9.33
N ARG A 464 21.75 -4.01 8.83
CA ARG A 464 21.86 -3.72 7.39
C ARG A 464 22.41 -4.91 6.60
N LEU A 465 23.39 -5.65 7.16
CA LEU A 465 23.94 -6.87 6.55
C LEU A 465 22.94 -8.04 6.61
N ALA A 466 22.35 -8.30 7.78
CA ALA A 466 21.46 -9.44 8.00
C ALA A 466 20.17 -9.38 7.17
N TYR A 467 19.61 -8.18 6.97
CA TYR A 467 18.38 -7.97 6.20
C TYR A 467 18.63 -7.53 4.74
N GLY A 468 19.88 -7.31 4.35
CA GLY A 468 20.26 -6.80 3.03
C GLY A 468 20.31 -7.86 1.92
N MET A 469 20.59 -9.12 2.23
CA MET A 469 20.69 -10.19 1.23
C MET A 469 19.31 -10.59 0.67
N PRO A 470 19.08 -10.55 -0.67
CA PRO A 470 17.83 -11.02 -1.28
C PRO A 470 17.63 -12.54 -1.15
N VAL A 471 16.38 -13.01 -1.31
CA VAL A 471 16.02 -14.41 -1.03
C VAL A 471 16.71 -15.42 -1.95
N GLY A 472 16.85 -15.17 -3.26
CA GLY A 472 17.51 -16.10 -4.18
C GLY A 472 18.97 -16.44 -3.78
N PRO A 473 19.87 -15.44 -3.75
CA PRO A 473 21.23 -15.61 -3.21
C PRO A 473 21.26 -16.18 -1.79
N GLY A 474 20.39 -15.69 -0.91
CA GLY A 474 20.30 -16.14 0.46
C GLY A 474 19.92 -17.62 0.58
N GLU A 475 19.05 -18.14 -0.30
CA GLU A 475 18.61 -19.54 -0.29
C GLU A 475 19.76 -20.47 -0.69
N GLU A 476 20.51 -20.15 -1.75
CA GLU A 476 21.65 -20.97 -2.20
C GLU A 476 22.83 -20.91 -1.21
N MET A 477 23.11 -19.75 -0.60
CA MET A 477 24.03 -19.70 0.56
C MET A 477 23.53 -20.58 1.72
N GLY A 478 22.22 -20.55 2.00
CA GLY A 478 21.58 -21.39 3.02
C GLY A 478 21.73 -22.89 2.75
N ARG A 479 21.64 -23.33 1.48
CA ARG A 479 21.89 -24.74 1.09
C ARG A 479 23.34 -25.16 1.33
N ARG A 480 24.30 -24.32 0.91
CA ARG A 480 25.74 -24.55 1.13
C ARG A 480 26.08 -24.61 2.62
N LEU A 481 25.57 -23.66 3.39
CA LEU A 481 25.68 -23.65 4.85
C LEU A 481 25.04 -24.90 5.49
N GLY A 482 23.88 -25.34 4.99
CA GLY A 482 23.22 -26.57 5.44
C GLY A 482 24.09 -27.82 5.29
N VAL A 483 24.87 -27.91 4.19
CA VAL A 483 25.85 -28.99 3.99
C VAL A 483 27.03 -28.84 4.97
N GLU A 484 27.64 -27.66 5.06
CA GLU A 484 28.76 -27.38 5.99
C GLU A 484 28.39 -27.75 7.44
N LEU A 485 27.22 -27.31 7.91
CA LEU A 485 26.74 -27.61 9.25
C LEU A 485 26.39 -29.08 9.46
N THR A 486 25.89 -29.79 8.44
CA THR A 486 25.65 -31.24 8.53
C THR A 486 26.94 -32.01 8.77
N GLU A 487 28.05 -31.62 8.11
CA GLU A 487 29.35 -32.27 8.28
C GLU A 487 30.03 -31.93 9.63
N LEU A 488 29.88 -30.68 10.09
CA LEU A 488 30.40 -30.23 11.39
C LEU A 488 29.65 -30.86 12.57
N ASP A 489 28.33 -30.99 12.47
CA ASP A 489 27.48 -31.61 13.49
C ASP A 489 27.27 -33.13 13.26
N TYR A 490 27.99 -33.78 12.32
CA TYR A 490 27.80 -35.18 11.93
C TYR A 490 27.73 -36.14 13.13
N ASP A 491 28.68 -36.06 14.07
CA ASP A 491 28.77 -37.02 15.18
C ASP A 491 27.59 -36.87 16.17
N LEU A 492 27.04 -35.65 16.30
CA LEU A 492 25.83 -35.37 17.07
C LEU A 492 24.58 -35.94 16.37
N LEU A 493 24.47 -35.71 15.06
CA LEU A 493 23.34 -36.18 14.25
C LEU A 493 23.30 -37.71 14.18
N GLN A 494 24.45 -38.37 13.98
CA GLN A 494 24.56 -39.83 13.99
C GLN A 494 24.16 -40.42 15.34
N ALA A 495 24.64 -39.86 16.46
CA ALA A 495 24.32 -40.35 17.80
C ALA A 495 22.82 -40.22 18.15
N LEU A 496 22.12 -39.25 17.56
CA LEU A 496 20.66 -39.12 17.64
C LEU A 496 19.95 -40.19 16.78
N GLU A 497 20.41 -40.43 15.56
CA GLU A 497 19.88 -41.48 14.66
C GLU A 497 20.01 -42.88 15.26
N ASP A 498 21.16 -43.17 15.90
CA ASP A 498 21.45 -44.43 16.61
C ASP A 498 20.52 -44.66 17.81
N ARG A 499 19.99 -43.59 18.40
CA ARG A 499 18.92 -43.62 19.43
C ARG A 499 17.51 -43.57 18.86
N GLY A 500 17.36 -43.65 17.53
CA GLY A 500 16.07 -43.66 16.85
C GLY A 500 15.44 -42.28 16.64
N PHE A 501 16.13 -41.18 16.97
CA PHE A 501 15.65 -39.82 16.72
C PHE A 501 16.00 -39.37 15.31
N LYS A 502 15.00 -38.90 14.54
CA LYS A 502 15.13 -38.64 13.11
C LYS A 502 15.45 -37.19 12.80
N THR A 503 16.50 -36.98 12.03
CA THR A 503 17.04 -35.68 11.65
C THR A 503 16.81 -35.40 10.16
N TRP A 504 16.95 -34.16 9.70
CA TRP A 504 16.90 -33.79 8.28
C TRP A 504 17.56 -32.43 8.09
N ARG A 505 17.74 -31.96 6.85
CA ARG A 505 18.43 -30.70 6.51
C ARG A 505 17.53 -29.44 6.49
N GLY A 506 16.28 -29.57 6.92
CA GLY A 506 15.28 -28.50 6.87
C GLY A 506 14.68 -28.31 5.47
N GLN A 507 13.62 -27.49 5.38
CA GLN A 507 12.89 -27.27 4.13
C GLN A 507 13.83 -26.72 3.04
N ARG A 508 13.79 -27.33 1.84
CA ARG A 508 14.68 -27.01 0.71
C ARG A 508 16.19 -27.19 1.02
N ALA A 509 16.53 -27.96 2.06
CA ALA A 509 17.89 -28.14 2.59
C ALA A 509 18.60 -26.85 3.06
N THR A 510 17.84 -25.79 3.39
CA THR A 510 18.36 -24.45 3.73
C THR A 510 18.66 -24.25 5.22
N SER A 511 18.86 -25.31 6.00
CA SER A 511 18.91 -25.27 7.47
C SER A 511 17.62 -24.70 8.08
N THR A 512 17.70 -23.76 9.03
CA THR A 512 16.53 -23.07 9.60
C THR A 512 15.94 -21.98 8.71
N GLN A 513 16.63 -21.55 7.66
CA GLN A 513 16.31 -20.30 6.97
C GLN A 513 14.90 -20.31 6.36
N THR A 514 14.57 -21.25 5.47
CA THR A 514 13.21 -21.33 4.92
C THR A 514 12.20 -21.72 6.01
N LEU A 515 12.54 -22.64 6.92
CA LEU A 515 11.65 -23.08 8.00
C LEU A 515 11.18 -21.95 8.91
N GLY A 516 12.04 -20.98 9.23
CA GLY A 516 11.69 -19.82 10.06
C GLY A 516 10.63 -18.91 9.43
N TYR A 517 10.53 -18.90 8.10
CA TYR A 517 9.60 -18.05 7.35
C TYR A 517 8.32 -18.74 6.91
N THR A 518 8.27 -20.08 6.89
CA THR A 518 7.10 -20.86 6.43
C THR A 518 6.34 -21.49 7.59
N LYS A 519 6.96 -22.47 8.27
CA LYS A 519 6.38 -23.29 9.34
C LYS A 519 6.65 -22.73 10.73
N ASN A 520 7.71 -21.93 10.86
CA ASN A 520 8.24 -21.40 12.13
C ASN A 520 8.36 -22.49 13.22
N GLY A 521 8.91 -23.65 12.83
CA GLY A 521 9.06 -24.82 13.68
C GLY A 521 9.50 -26.06 12.89
N GLY A 522 9.74 -27.17 13.60
CA GLY A 522 10.39 -28.36 13.01
C GLY A 522 11.93 -28.29 13.04
N PHE A 523 12.47 -27.34 13.80
CA PHE A 523 13.86 -27.24 14.19
C PHE A 523 13.99 -27.14 15.72
N TYR A 524 15.21 -27.38 16.22
CA TYR A 524 15.58 -27.23 17.62
C TYR A 524 17.05 -26.76 17.75
N PHE A 525 17.33 -25.97 18.78
CA PHE A 525 18.68 -25.52 19.15
C PHE A 525 19.13 -26.29 20.40
N ASP A 526 20.19 -27.08 20.31
CA ASP A 526 20.53 -28.05 21.36
C ASP A 526 21.08 -27.39 22.64
N ALA A 527 20.19 -27.14 23.59
CA ALA A 527 20.50 -26.66 24.93
C ALA A 527 20.83 -27.81 25.92
N GLY A 528 21.31 -28.96 25.41
CA GLY A 528 21.70 -30.15 26.19
C GLY A 528 20.65 -31.27 26.20
N ALA A 529 19.53 -31.09 25.50
CA ALA A 529 18.48 -32.11 25.41
C ALA A 529 18.88 -33.27 24.49
N CYS A 530 19.67 -33.01 23.43
CA CYS A 530 20.17 -34.07 22.55
C CYS A 530 21.12 -35.01 23.30
N GLU A 531 21.96 -34.51 24.21
CA GLU A 531 22.79 -35.35 25.08
C GLU A 531 21.94 -36.29 25.96
N GLN A 532 20.79 -35.83 26.47
CA GLN A 532 19.91 -36.68 27.26
C GLN A 532 19.23 -37.78 26.44
N ILE A 533 18.95 -37.54 25.14
CA ILE A 533 18.54 -38.60 24.20
C ILE A 533 19.70 -39.58 23.96
N ILE A 534 20.90 -39.07 23.67
CA ILE A 534 22.11 -39.87 23.41
C ILE A 534 22.46 -40.78 24.59
N ASN A 535 22.24 -40.32 25.83
CA ASN A 535 22.44 -41.10 27.05
C ASN A 535 21.26 -42.07 27.34
N GLY A 536 20.09 -41.86 26.73
CA GLY A 536 18.87 -42.66 26.96
C GLY A 536 18.01 -42.19 28.15
N ASN A 537 18.29 -41.01 28.69
CA ASN A 537 17.51 -40.37 29.76
C ASN A 537 16.21 -39.74 29.23
N ILE A 538 16.18 -39.39 27.94
CA ILE A 538 14.95 -39.12 27.18
C ILE A 538 14.77 -40.30 26.21
N LYS A 539 13.67 -41.03 26.35
CA LYS A 539 13.29 -42.12 25.42
C LYS A 539 12.71 -41.51 24.14
N VAL A 540 12.89 -42.16 23.00
CA VAL A 540 12.36 -41.71 21.71
C VAL A 540 11.37 -42.75 21.18
N GLU A 541 10.16 -42.30 20.86
CA GLU A 541 9.15 -43.08 20.17
C GLU A 541 8.80 -42.40 18.84
N GLN A 542 8.59 -43.19 17.79
CA GLN A 542 8.12 -42.69 16.51
C GLN A 542 6.59 -42.82 16.40
N GLY A 543 5.93 -41.83 15.81
CA GLY A 543 4.51 -41.88 15.48
C GLY A 543 3.66 -40.70 15.95
N TRP A 544 2.38 -40.98 16.17
CA TRP A 544 1.38 -40.08 16.75
C TRP A 544 0.43 -40.85 17.68
N ILE A 545 -0.25 -40.14 18.58
CA ILE A 545 -1.33 -40.71 19.39
C ILE A 545 -2.55 -40.92 18.49
N ASP A 546 -3.04 -42.15 18.44
CA ASP A 546 -4.24 -42.53 17.70
C ASP A 546 -5.49 -42.26 18.56
N HIS A 547 -5.51 -42.80 19.79
CA HIS A 547 -6.55 -42.56 20.78
C HIS A 547 -6.06 -42.85 22.22
N PHE A 548 -6.87 -42.46 23.21
CA PHE A 548 -6.73 -42.88 24.61
C PHE A 548 -7.73 -43.99 24.94
N LYS A 549 -7.33 -44.88 25.86
CA LYS A 549 -8.11 -46.07 26.25
C LYS A 549 -7.89 -46.37 27.73
N GLY A 550 -8.76 -45.82 28.58
CA GLY A 550 -8.61 -45.93 30.04
C GLY A 550 -7.38 -45.18 30.53
N ASP A 551 -6.40 -45.87 31.10
CA ASP A 551 -5.10 -45.30 31.49
C ASP A 551 -4.00 -45.44 30.40
N MET A 552 -4.34 -46.03 29.25
CA MET A 552 -3.40 -46.27 28.15
C MET A 552 -3.48 -45.17 27.08
N VAL A 553 -2.31 -44.77 26.58
CA VAL A 553 -2.13 -44.02 25.34
C VAL A 553 -1.88 -45.03 24.22
N VAL A 554 -2.68 -45.00 23.16
CA VAL A 554 -2.53 -45.88 22.00
C VAL A 554 -1.86 -45.09 20.87
N LEU A 555 -0.68 -45.52 20.46
CA LEU A 555 0.05 -44.95 19.33
C LEU A 555 -0.37 -45.60 18.02
N ASN A 556 -0.13 -44.90 16.91
CA ASN A 556 -0.29 -45.47 15.57
C ASN A 556 0.49 -46.79 15.43
N GLY A 557 -0.15 -47.78 14.78
CA GLY A 557 0.32 -49.16 14.77
C GLY A 557 -0.13 -50.01 15.97
N GLY A 558 -1.00 -49.48 16.85
CA GLY A 558 -1.64 -50.26 17.94
C GLY A 558 -0.76 -50.52 19.16
N ARG A 559 0.34 -49.77 19.32
CA ARG A 559 1.21 -49.87 20.51
C ARG A 559 0.56 -49.14 21.68
N GLU A 560 0.25 -49.86 22.76
CA GLU A 560 -0.34 -49.29 23.97
C GLU A 560 0.74 -49.04 25.05
N GLN A 561 0.79 -47.83 25.61
CA GLN A 561 1.70 -47.45 26.70
C GLN A 561 0.97 -46.59 27.75
N GLN A 562 1.24 -46.82 29.04
CA GLN A 562 0.61 -46.10 30.14
C GLN A 562 1.46 -44.88 30.55
N TYR A 563 0.83 -43.71 30.69
CA TYR A 563 1.49 -42.44 31.06
C TYR A 563 0.66 -41.68 32.10
N ASP A 564 1.32 -41.02 33.05
CA ASP A 564 0.66 -40.17 34.05
C ASP A 564 0.37 -38.77 33.49
N LEU A 565 1.20 -38.31 32.55
CA LEU A 565 1.10 -37.00 31.89
C LEU A 565 1.37 -37.12 30.38
N VAL A 566 0.56 -36.41 29.60
CA VAL A 566 0.85 -36.11 28.19
C VAL A 566 0.97 -34.59 28.01
N ILE A 567 2.16 -34.14 27.66
CA ILE A 567 2.42 -32.76 27.21
C ILE A 567 2.22 -32.68 25.70
N LEU A 568 1.23 -31.90 25.26
CA LEU A 568 1.07 -31.54 23.87
C LEU A 568 2.03 -30.38 23.56
N ALA A 569 3.22 -30.70 23.05
CA ALA A 569 4.18 -29.74 22.48
C ALA A 569 3.94 -29.54 20.98
N THR A 570 2.66 -29.51 20.61
CA THR A 570 2.13 -29.55 19.23
C THR A 570 2.14 -28.20 18.51
N GLY A 571 2.69 -27.18 19.15
CA GLY A 571 2.97 -25.88 18.55
C GLY A 571 1.78 -24.91 18.60
N PHE A 572 1.65 -24.12 17.55
CA PHE A 572 0.67 -23.05 17.45
C PHE A 572 0.01 -23.10 16.07
N SER A 573 -1.18 -22.52 15.99
CA SER A 573 -1.87 -22.30 14.73
C SER A 573 -1.22 -21.16 13.93
N ASN A 574 -1.79 -20.80 12.78
CA ASN A 574 -1.27 -19.71 11.98
C ASN A 574 -1.56 -18.37 12.67
N THR A 575 -0.67 -17.37 12.52
CA THR A 575 -0.83 -16.03 13.10
C THR A 575 -2.15 -15.37 12.71
N ILE A 576 -2.76 -15.75 11.57
CA ILE A 576 -4.08 -15.25 11.15
C ILE A 576 -5.20 -15.61 12.15
N ASP A 577 -5.07 -16.70 12.90
CA ASP A 577 -6.07 -17.08 13.91
C ASP A 577 -6.01 -16.15 15.14
N SER A 578 -4.84 -15.55 15.40
CA SER A 578 -4.72 -14.47 16.40
C SER A 578 -5.37 -13.18 15.89
N VAL A 579 -5.26 -12.87 14.59
CA VAL A 579 -6.01 -11.76 13.97
C VAL A 579 -7.51 -12.01 14.12
N ARG A 580 -8.01 -13.18 13.68
CA ARG A 580 -9.42 -13.58 13.77
C ARG A 580 -9.97 -13.49 15.20
N ARG A 581 -9.22 -14.04 16.17
CA ARG A 581 -9.62 -14.03 17.59
C ARG A 581 -9.68 -12.63 18.22
N THR A 582 -8.94 -11.65 17.69
CA THR A 582 -8.77 -10.34 18.33
C THR A 582 -9.46 -9.20 17.58
N LEU A 583 -9.56 -9.31 16.25
CA LEU A 583 -10.13 -8.28 15.36
C LEU A 583 -11.40 -8.75 14.63
N GLY A 584 -11.79 -10.02 14.78
CA GLY A 584 -12.97 -10.60 14.13
C GLY A 584 -12.69 -11.25 12.77
N ASP A 585 -13.68 -11.97 12.27
CA ASP A 585 -13.60 -12.71 11.00
C ASP A 585 -13.39 -11.80 9.79
N ASP A 586 -14.13 -10.70 9.67
CA ASP A 586 -14.03 -9.75 8.55
C ASP A 586 -12.60 -9.21 8.33
N VAL A 587 -11.91 -8.82 9.41
CA VAL A 587 -10.53 -8.33 9.31
C VAL A 587 -9.58 -9.47 8.94
N ALA A 588 -9.80 -10.69 9.43
CA ALA A 588 -8.97 -11.84 9.10
C ALA A 588 -9.18 -12.35 7.66
N ASP A 589 -10.42 -12.34 7.17
CA ASP A 589 -10.76 -12.85 5.84
C ASP A 589 -10.30 -11.90 4.71
N ARG A 590 -10.17 -10.60 4.99
CA ARG A 590 -9.56 -9.60 4.08
C ARG A 590 -8.01 -9.61 4.10
N HIS A 591 -7.39 -10.29 5.06
CA HIS A 591 -5.94 -10.26 5.27
C HIS A 591 -5.20 -11.12 4.24
N LYS A 592 -4.11 -10.58 3.67
CA LYS A 592 -3.17 -11.37 2.84
C LYS A 592 -2.50 -12.48 3.65
N PRO A 593 -1.95 -13.54 3.02
CA PRO A 593 -1.10 -14.50 3.72
C PRO A 593 -0.01 -13.80 4.52
N ILE A 594 0.24 -14.24 5.76
CA ILE A 594 1.19 -13.58 6.66
C ILE A 594 2.61 -14.03 6.37
N TRP A 595 2.83 -15.33 6.55
CA TRP A 595 4.10 -16.02 6.41
C TRP A 595 4.30 -16.53 4.99
N GLY A 596 5.47 -17.12 4.73
CA GLY A 596 5.87 -17.61 3.42
C GLY A 596 6.41 -16.52 2.51
N MET A 597 7.01 -16.96 1.40
CA MET A 597 7.57 -16.07 0.38
C MET A 597 6.57 -15.83 -0.75
N ASP A 598 6.47 -14.58 -1.19
CA ASP A 598 5.78 -14.16 -2.40
C ASP A 598 6.61 -14.49 -3.66
N GLU A 599 6.14 -14.05 -4.83
CA GLU A 599 6.78 -14.37 -6.11
C GLU A 599 8.11 -13.63 -6.32
N GLU A 600 8.29 -12.47 -5.67
CA GLU A 600 9.49 -11.61 -5.75
C GLU A 600 10.60 -12.05 -4.79
N GLY A 601 10.25 -12.79 -3.74
CA GLY A 601 11.19 -13.17 -2.68
C GLY A 601 11.08 -12.27 -1.45
N GLU A 602 9.88 -11.72 -1.19
CA GLU A 602 9.55 -11.06 0.06
C GLU A 602 8.59 -11.89 0.91
N LEU A 603 8.57 -11.64 2.22
CA LEU A 603 7.48 -12.16 3.05
C LEU A 603 6.16 -11.53 2.61
N ASN A 604 5.09 -12.33 2.62
CA ASN A 604 3.80 -11.92 2.04
C ASN A 604 3.21 -10.65 2.69
N SER A 605 3.06 -10.61 4.03
CA SER A 605 2.50 -9.42 4.71
C SER A 605 3.19 -8.98 6.00
N ALA A 606 4.26 -9.65 6.44
CA ALA A 606 5.03 -9.20 7.61
C ALA A 606 5.62 -7.81 7.34
N TRP A 607 5.35 -6.84 8.22
CA TRP A 607 5.88 -5.46 8.18
C TRP A 607 5.52 -4.63 6.94
N ARG A 608 4.58 -5.09 6.12
CA ARG A 608 4.22 -4.47 4.83
C ARG A 608 2.71 -4.46 4.59
N ASP A 609 2.30 -4.09 3.38
CA ASP A 609 0.90 -4.08 2.95
C ASP A 609 0.20 -5.44 3.16
N ALA A 610 -0.71 -5.49 4.15
CA ALA A 610 -1.49 -6.67 4.50
C ALA A 610 -2.82 -6.83 3.73
N GLY A 611 -3.11 -5.97 2.76
CA GLY A 611 -4.39 -5.95 2.04
C GLY A 611 -5.51 -5.21 2.77
N ILE A 612 -5.23 -4.65 3.94
CA ILE A 612 -6.17 -3.92 4.79
C ILE A 612 -5.66 -2.48 4.93
N PRO A 613 -6.45 -1.45 4.59
CA PRO A 613 -6.04 -0.06 4.77
C PRO A 613 -5.66 0.24 6.21
N ASN A 614 -4.69 1.13 6.42
CA ASN A 614 -4.32 1.64 7.75
C ASN A 614 -4.03 0.58 8.82
N TYR A 615 -3.59 -0.62 8.42
CA TYR A 615 -3.31 -1.73 9.32
C TYR A 615 -1.94 -2.36 9.05
N TRP A 616 -1.27 -2.78 10.13
CA TRP A 616 0.08 -3.30 10.12
C TRP A 616 0.21 -4.55 10.98
N LEU A 617 1.04 -5.49 10.53
CA LEU A 617 1.37 -6.70 11.27
C LEU A 617 2.85 -6.70 11.68
N MET A 618 3.11 -6.49 12.97
CA MET A 618 4.44 -6.50 13.57
C MET A 618 4.72 -7.85 14.25
N VAL A 619 5.45 -8.71 13.54
CA VAL A 619 5.75 -10.09 13.92
C VAL A 619 7.25 -10.35 13.80
N GLY A 620 7.82 -11.25 14.61
CA GLY A 620 9.27 -11.53 14.50
C GLY A 620 9.98 -11.86 15.81
N THR A 621 11.26 -12.21 15.66
CA THR A 621 12.26 -12.30 16.73
C THR A 621 12.64 -10.91 17.25
N LEU A 622 13.54 -10.84 18.23
CA LEU A 622 14.04 -9.57 18.79
C LEU A 622 14.82 -8.74 17.75
N GLN A 623 15.63 -9.38 16.89
CA GLN A 623 16.30 -8.75 15.74
C GLN A 623 15.28 -8.08 14.81
N ALA A 624 14.29 -8.87 14.35
CA ALA A 624 13.29 -8.43 13.38
C ALA A 624 12.41 -7.31 13.97
N ALA A 625 12.05 -7.41 15.24
CA ALA A 625 11.29 -6.38 15.94
C ALA A 625 12.08 -5.05 16.00
N ARG A 626 13.39 -5.06 16.27
CA ARG A 626 14.22 -3.85 16.25
C ARG A 626 14.32 -3.25 14.85
N TYR A 627 14.69 -4.06 13.86
CA TYR A 627 14.93 -3.57 12.49
C TYR A 627 13.65 -3.07 11.82
N HIS A 628 12.58 -3.89 11.81
CA HIS A 628 11.36 -3.55 11.08
C HIS A 628 10.49 -2.50 11.78
N SER A 629 10.57 -2.34 13.11
CA SER A 629 9.81 -1.29 13.82
C SER A 629 10.19 0.12 13.35
N ALA A 630 11.48 0.37 13.06
CA ALA A 630 11.92 1.66 12.51
C ALA A 630 11.27 1.93 11.14
N LYS A 631 11.29 0.94 10.25
CA LYS A 631 10.79 1.06 8.87
C LYS A 631 9.27 1.21 8.84
N VAL A 632 8.54 0.48 9.70
CA VAL A 632 7.08 0.62 9.83
C VAL A 632 6.70 1.95 10.50
N ALA A 633 7.44 2.41 11.52
CA ALA A 633 7.16 3.71 12.15
C ALA A 633 7.38 4.90 11.21
N LEU A 634 8.46 4.90 10.42
CA LEU A 634 8.71 5.91 9.38
C LEU A 634 7.61 5.91 8.32
N ARG A 635 7.15 4.72 7.90
CA ARG A 635 6.09 4.56 6.91
C ARG A 635 4.72 5.01 7.46
N ILE A 636 4.40 4.69 8.71
CA ILE A 636 3.23 5.22 9.43
C ILE A 636 3.29 6.75 9.50
N LYS A 637 4.43 7.33 9.89
CA LYS A 637 4.62 8.79 9.92
C LYS A 637 4.38 9.39 8.53
N ALA A 638 4.96 8.80 7.48
CA ALA A 638 4.74 9.25 6.11
C ALA A 638 3.26 9.23 5.69
N ARG A 639 2.45 8.26 6.13
CA ARG A 639 0.97 8.28 5.89
C ARG A 639 0.25 9.36 6.67
N LEU A 640 0.59 9.53 7.96
CA LEU A 640 -0.05 10.52 8.83
C LEU A 640 0.18 11.95 8.34
N GLU A 641 1.32 12.19 7.68
CA GLU A 641 1.69 13.47 7.06
C GLU A 641 1.32 13.56 5.55
N GLY A 642 0.64 12.56 4.99
CA GLY A 642 0.16 12.57 3.59
C GLY A 642 1.21 12.32 2.50
N ILE A 643 2.42 11.86 2.87
CA ILE A 643 3.56 11.64 1.97
C ILE A 643 3.48 10.28 1.25
N GLU A 644 3.04 9.22 1.94
CA GLU A 644 2.67 7.93 1.32
C GLU A 644 1.16 7.93 1.04
N GLY A 645 0.73 8.13 -0.22
CA GLY A 645 -0.70 8.00 -0.55
C GLY A 645 -1.24 8.45 -1.90
N GLU A 646 -0.43 9.01 -2.82
CA GLU A 646 -0.97 9.56 -4.08
C GLU A 646 -1.68 8.51 -4.96
N SER A 647 -3.01 8.65 -5.04
CA SER A 647 -3.96 7.84 -5.83
C SER A 647 -3.88 6.31 -5.61
N PHE A 648 -4.51 5.86 -4.52
CA PHE A 648 -4.71 4.44 -4.17
C PHE A 648 -5.24 3.58 -5.33
N ILE A 649 -6.23 4.06 -6.09
CA ILE A 649 -6.89 3.29 -7.16
C ILE A 649 -5.96 3.09 -8.37
N SER A 650 -5.28 4.13 -8.86
CA SER A 650 -4.33 3.96 -9.98
C SER A 650 -3.13 3.11 -9.57
N SER A 651 -2.64 3.28 -8.34
CA SER A 651 -1.52 2.51 -7.81
C SER A 651 -1.88 1.03 -7.62
N GLY A 652 -3.09 0.71 -7.15
CA GLY A 652 -3.61 -0.65 -7.07
C GLY A 652 -3.75 -1.33 -8.43
N VAL A 653 -4.35 -0.64 -9.42
CA VAL A 653 -4.49 -1.15 -10.80
C VAL A 653 -3.14 -1.41 -11.45
N LEU A 654 -2.20 -0.47 -11.37
CA LEU A 654 -0.87 -0.63 -11.96
C LEU A 654 -0.07 -1.76 -11.29
N LYS A 655 -0.15 -1.91 -9.96
CA LYS A 655 0.50 -3.00 -9.20
C LYS A 655 -0.09 -4.37 -9.54
N ALA A 656 -1.39 -4.46 -9.85
CA ALA A 656 -2.02 -5.71 -10.29
C ALA A 656 -1.65 -6.09 -11.73
N CYS A 657 -1.45 -5.10 -12.62
CA CYS A 657 -1.12 -5.36 -14.02
C CYS A 657 0.38 -5.57 -14.27
N SER A 658 1.26 -5.13 -13.37
CA SER A 658 2.72 -5.22 -13.52
C SER A 658 3.27 -6.66 -13.56
N THR A 659 2.50 -7.66 -13.09
CA THR A 659 2.89 -9.08 -13.13
C THR A 659 2.47 -9.81 -14.40
N ILE A 660 1.70 -9.15 -15.29
CA ILE A 660 1.13 -9.77 -16.49
C ILE A 660 2.08 -9.54 -17.68
N THR A 661 2.78 -10.59 -18.10
CA THR A 661 3.70 -10.54 -19.24
C THR A 661 2.97 -10.54 -20.58
N GLY A 662 3.54 -9.85 -21.57
CA GLY A 662 2.94 -9.65 -22.89
C GLY A 662 2.04 -8.41 -22.98
N LYS A 663 1.21 -8.34 -24.04
CA LYS A 663 0.42 -7.12 -24.36
C LYS A 663 -0.59 -6.75 -23.26
N LEU A 664 -1.08 -7.73 -22.52
CA LEU A 664 -2.09 -7.53 -21.48
C LEU A 664 -1.62 -6.66 -20.31
N GLY A 665 -0.33 -6.66 -19.95
CA GLY A 665 0.19 -5.88 -18.81
C GLY A 665 0.02 -4.37 -18.97
N TRP A 666 0.18 -3.83 -20.18
CA TRP A 666 -0.12 -2.43 -20.47
C TRP A 666 -1.57 -2.24 -20.92
N GLN A 667 -2.18 -3.22 -21.59
CA GLN A 667 -3.57 -3.10 -22.04
C GLN A 667 -4.56 -3.08 -20.88
N ILE A 668 -4.37 -3.85 -19.80
CA ILE A 668 -5.36 -3.95 -18.71
C ILE A 668 -5.58 -2.62 -17.98
N PRO A 669 -4.55 -1.80 -17.65
CA PRO A 669 -4.77 -0.44 -17.14
C PRO A 669 -5.60 0.45 -18.08
N TYR A 670 -5.45 0.32 -19.41
CA TYR A 670 -6.32 1.01 -20.36
C TYR A 670 -7.72 0.37 -20.44
N ILE A 671 -7.84 -0.95 -20.44
CA ILE A 671 -9.12 -1.70 -20.41
C ILE A 671 -9.92 -1.34 -19.15
N LEU A 672 -9.25 -1.10 -18.01
CA LEU A 672 -9.91 -0.69 -16.78
C LEU A 672 -10.45 0.74 -16.82
N GLN A 673 -9.94 1.61 -17.71
CA GLN A 673 -10.63 2.88 -18.00
C GLN A 673 -11.97 2.65 -18.70
N TRP A 674 -12.14 1.50 -19.39
CA TRP A 674 -13.44 1.08 -19.94
C TRP A 674 -14.39 0.51 -18.89
N VAL A 675 -13.99 0.37 -17.61
CA VAL A 675 -14.94 0.05 -16.54
C VAL A 675 -16.00 1.13 -16.43
N TRP A 676 -15.68 2.42 -16.59
CA TRP A 676 -16.67 3.51 -16.51
C TRP A 676 -17.70 3.52 -17.66
N PRO A 677 -17.31 3.21 -18.91
CA PRO A 677 -18.23 2.79 -19.96
C PRO A 677 -19.19 1.64 -19.62
N VAL A 678 -18.93 0.76 -18.64
CA VAL A 678 -19.86 -0.35 -18.30
C VAL A 678 -21.11 0.10 -17.53
N PRO A 679 -21.05 0.80 -16.36
CA PRO A 679 -22.24 1.35 -15.73
C PRO A 679 -22.87 2.46 -16.57
N LEU A 680 -22.10 3.19 -17.39
CA LEU A 680 -22.66 4.07 -18.42
C LEU A 680 -23.45 3.27 -19.48
N ALA A 681 -22.91 2.17 -20.00
CA ALA A 681 -23.62 1.32 -20.97
C ALA A 681 -24.82 0.59 -20.36
N LEU A 682 -24.75 0.16 -19.09
CA LEU A 682 -25.91 -0.35 -18.35
C LEU A 682 -26.95 0.76 -18.14
N GLY A 683 -26.50 1.98 -17.81
CA GLY A 683 -27.34 3.17 -17.78
C GLY A 683 -28.04 3.40 -19.12
N CYS A 684 -27.31 3.38 -20.23
CA CYS A 684 -27.85 3.49 -21.59
C CYS A 684 -28.74 2.31 -22.01
N PHE A 685 -28.52 1.11 -21.46
CA PHE A 685 -29.31 -0.09 -21.75
C PHE A 685 -30.65 -0.11 -20.99
N PHE A 686 -30.68 0.43 -19.78
CA PHE A 686 -31.92 0.60 -19.01
C PHE A 686 -32.62 1.96 -19.27
N ALA A 687 -31.90 2.92 -19.83
CA ALA A 687 -32.47 4.14 -20.39
C ALA A 687 -33.44 3.77 -21.53
N PRO A 688 -34.67 4.32 -21.52
CA PRO A 688 -35.63 4.04 -22.58
C PRO A 688 -35.13 4.58 -23.92
N GLU A 689 -35.27 3.80 -24.99
CA GLU A 689 -34.80 4.18 -26.32
C GLU A 689 -35.45 5.48 -26.79
N SER A 690 -34.65 6.45 -27.24
CA SER A 690 -35.12 7.74 -27.71
C SER A 690 -36.32 7.58 -28.66
N ALA A 691 -37.45 8.23 -28.34
CA ALA A 691 -38.67 8.15 -29.14
C ALA A 691 -38.41 8.55 -30.60
N TRP A 692 -37.51 9.52 -30.84
CA TRP A 692 -37.00 9.86 -32.18
C TRP A 692 -36.36 8.66 -32.88
N TRP A 693 -35.45 7.92 -32.22
CA TRP A 693 -34.80 6.75 -32.80
C TRP A 693 -35.82 5.67 -33.16
N LEU A 694 -36.79 5.41 -32.28
CA LEU A 694 -37.89 4.46 -32.53
C LEU A 694 -38.72 4.88 -33.76
N THR A 695 -39.09 6.17 -33.86
CA THR A 695 -39.79 6.71 -35.03
C THR A 695 -38.99 6.61 -36.32
N ARG A 696 -37.67 6.87 -36.30
CA ARG A 696 -36.78 6.70 -37.48
C ARG A 696 -36.71 5.24 -37.99
N HIS A 697 -37.03 4.28 -37.13
CA HIS A 697 -37.09 2.83 -37.42
C HIS A 697 -38.53 2.32 -37.54
N GLU A 698 -39.50 3.21 -37.75
CA GLU A 698 -40.92 2.89 -37.96
C GLU A 698 -41.62 2.18 -36.78
N ARG A 699 -41.01 2.21 -35.58
CA ARG A 699 -41.54 1.62 -34.33
C ARG A 699 -42.42 2.62 -33.58
N TYR A 700 -43.53 3.01 -34.21
CA TYR A 700 -44.37 4.12 -33.74
C TYR A 700 -45.00 3.87 -32.35
N GLU A 701 -45.61 2.71 -32.11
CA GLU A 701 -46.22 2.37 -30.80
C GLU A 701 -45.22 2.36 -29.64
N ASP A 702 -43.99 1.91 -29.89
CA ASP A 702 -42.92 1.94 -28.88
C ASP A 702 -42.47 3.37 -28.59
N ALA A 703 -42.44 4.24 -29.61
CA ALA A 703 -42.12 5.65 -29.43
C ALA A 703 -43.18 6.35 -28.56
N GLU A 704 -44.47 6.03 -28.74
CA GLU A 704 -45.56 6.54 -27.89
C GLU A 704 -45.38 6.11 -26.44
N ARG A 705 -45.14 4.80 -26.19
CA ARG A 705 -44.88 4.27 -24.84
C ARG A 705 -43.67 4.94 -24.17
N THR A 706 -42.61 5.22 -24.93
CA THR A 706 -41.42 5.91 -24.39
C THR A 706 -41.72 7.37 -24.06
N ILE A 707 -42.48 8.10 -24.89
CA ILE A 707 -42.94 9.46 -24.56
C ILE A 707 -43.71 9.46 -23.24
N VAL A 708 -44.67 8.55 -23.08
CA VAL A 708 -45.47 8.44 -21.84
C VAL A 708 -44.60 8.06 -20.64
N ARG A 709 -43.65 7.13 -20.79
CA ARG A 709 -42.71 6.71 -19.71
C ARG A 709 -41.78 7.84 -19.26
N CYS A 710 -41.35 8.71 -20.17
CA CYS A 710 -40.43 9.82 -19.87
C CYS A 710 -41.14 11.10 -19.42
N ALA A 711 -42.47 11.17 -19.57
CA ALA A 711 -43.28 12.29 -19.12
C ALA A 711 -43.53 12.26 -17.60
N LYS A 712 -43.95 13.40 -17.03
CA LYS A 712 -44.50 13.40 -15.67
C LYS A 712 -45.81 12.60 -15.63
N PRO A 713 -46.12 11.90 -14.52
CA PRO A 713 -47.39 11.21 -14.37
C PRO A 713 -48.59 12.14 -14.63
N GLY A 714 -49.46 11.76 -15.56
CA GLY A 714 -50.64 12.56 -15.95
C GLY A 714 -50.37 13.74 -16.89
N PHE A 715 -49.16 13.85 -17.46
CA PHE A 715 -48.80 15.00 -18.32
C PHE A 715 -49.32 14.90 -19.76
N TYR A 716 -49.48 13.69 -20.30
CA TYR A 716 -50.08 13.44 -21.61
C TYR A 716 -51.36 12.61 -21.46
N ALA A 717 -52.39 12.96 -22.21
CA ALA A 717 -53.46 12.01 -22.50
C ALA A 717 -52.97 10.98 -23.54
N GLU A 718 -53.46 9.74 -23.52
CA GLU A 718 -53.00 8.67 -24.43
C GLU A 718 -53.06 9.06 -25.93
N ARG A 719 -53.93 9.99 -26.32
CA ARG A 719 -54.04 10.50 -27.70
C ARG A 719 -52.95 11.49 -28.12
N GLU A 720 -52.25 12.15 -27.20
CA GLU A 720 -51.27 13.19 -27.54
C GLU A 720 -49.92 12.58 -27.94
N ALA A 721 -49.54 11.46 -27.33
CA ALA A 721 -48.30 10.74 -27.67
C ALA A 721 -48.26 10.33 -29.16
N ALA A 722 -49.39 9.85 -29.70
CA ALA A 722 -49.53 9.51 -31.11
C ALA A 722 -49.34 10.72 -32.05
N GLY A 723 -49.83 11.91 -31.66
CA GLY A 723 -49.60 13.16 -32.39
C GLY A 723 -48.11 13.53 -32.47
N PHE A 724 -47.39 13.43 -31.34
CA PHE A 724 -45.94 13.65 -31.31
C PHE A 724 -45.17 12.66 -32.19
N VAL A 725 -45.59 11.39 -32.25
CA VAL A 725 -44.95 10.38 -33.11
C VAL A 725 -45.22 10.63 -34.59
N ALA A 726 -46.43 11.10 -34.95
CA ALA A 726 -46.72 11.53 -36.32
C ALA A 726 -45.83 12.71 -36.77
N PHE A 727 -45.65 13.71 -35.90
CA PHE A 727 -44.73 14.84 -36.16
C PHE A 727 -43.26 14.39 -36.32
N MET A 728 -42.78 13.49 -35.46
CA MET A 728 -41.43 12.94 -35.56
C MET A 728 -41.23 12.15 -36.87
N ARG A 729 -42.26 11.43 -37.34
CA ARG A 729 -42.24 10.68 -38.60
C ARG A 729 -42.13 11.59 -39.81
N HIS A 730 -42.91 12.67 -39.83
CA HIS A 730 -42.83 13.70 -40.89
C HIS A 730 -41.44 14.34 -40.91
N THR A 731 -40.91 14.71 -39.74
CA THR A 731 -39.58 15.33 -39.62
C THR A 731 -38.46 14.39 -40.07
N ASP A 732 -38.49 13.10 -39.71
CA ASP A 732 -37.50 12.12 -40.15
C ASP A 732 -37.55 11.86 -41.67
N ALA A 733 -38.74 11.88 -42.28
CA ALA A 733 -38.87 11.77 -43.74
C ALA A 733 -38.18 12.95 -44.47
N LEU A 734 -38.33 14.17 -43.95
CA LEU A 734 -37.61 15.36 -44.43
C LEU A 734 -36.10 15.23 -44.21
N GLU A 735 -35.66 14.91 -42.98
CA GLU A 735 -34.24 14.76 -42.65
C GLU A 735 -33.54 13.67 -43.49
N LYS A 736 -34.20 12.55 -43.78
CA LYS A 736 -33.64 11.47 -44.63
C LYS A 736 -33.46 11.90 -46.09
N ILE A 737 -34.36 12.74 -46.62
CA ILE A 737 -34.24 13.31 -47.97
C ILE A 737 -33.06 14.30 -48.02
N GLU A 738 -32.84 15.09 -46.97
CA GLU A 738 -31.74 16.06 -46.90
C GLU A 738 -30.36 15.46 -46.55
N ALA A 739 -30.32 14.41 -45.74
CA ALA A 739 -29.06 13.87 -45.18
C ALA A 739 -28.18 13.16 -46.22
N ALA A 740 -28.74 12.71 -47.35
CA ALA A 740 -28.05 11.90 -48.35
C ALA A 740 -26.83 12.59 -49.02
N ASN A 741 -26.74 13.93 -48.98
CA ASN A 741 -25.75 14.72 -49.73
C ASN A 741 -24.81 15.61 -48.87
N GLY A 742 -24.84 15.52 -47.54
CA GLY A 742 -24.11 16.44 -46.65
C GLY A 742 -22.58 16.39 -46.78
N SER A 743 -21.95 17.48 -47.24
CA SER A 743 -20.50 17.56 -47.50
C SER A 743 -19.73 18.39 -46.46
N TRP A 744 -18.46 18.07 -46.20
CA TRP A 744 -17.58 18.88 -45.33
C TRP A 744 -17.47 20.35 -45.81
N LYS A 745 -17.51 20.58 -47.12
CA LYS A 745 -17.46 21.92 -47.73
C LYS A 745 -18.68 22.77 -47.36
N GLU A 746 -19.82 22.12 -47.14
CA GLU A 746 -21.11 22.76 -46.91
C GLU A 746 -21.24 23.40 -45.52
N MET A 747 -20.50 22.88 -44.53
CA MET A 747 -20.37 23.51 -43.21
C MET A 747 -19.84 24.94 -43.27
N PHE A 748 -19.16 25.30 -44.36
CA PHE A 748 -18.58 26.62 -44.60
C PHE A 748 -19.37 27.44 -45.64
N MET A 749 -20.60 27.03 -45.98
CA MET A 749 -21.46 27.71 -46.95
C MET A 749 -22.73 28.26 -46.30
N GLY A 750 -23.19 29.40 -46.81
CA GLY A 750 -24.49 30.01 -46.46
C GLY A 750 -24.74 30.13 -44.95
N VAL A 751 -25.92 29.67 -44.52
CA VAL A 751 -26.36 29.67 -43.12
C VAL A 751 -25.50 28.75 -42.23
N ASN A 752 -24.98 27.65 -42.78
CA ASN A 752 -24.18 26.67 -42.04
C ASN A 752 -22.82 27.24 -41.61
N LEU A 753 -22.22 28.14 -42.40
CA LEU A 753 -20.98 28.83 -42.02
C LEU A 753 -21.12 29.54 -40.65
N ARG A 754 -22.27 30.20 -40.42
CA ARG A 754 -22.58 30.87 -39.16
C ARG A 754 -22.69 29.89 -38.00
N ARG A 755 -23.34 28.72 -38.20
CA ARG A 755 -23.44 27.67 -37.18
C ARG A 755 -22.08 27.08 -36.83
N THR A 756 -21.28 26.76 -37.85
CA THR A 756 -19.94 26.20 -37.69
C THR A 756 -18.99 27.19 -36.99
N GLU A 757 -19.10 28.48 -37.29
CA GLU A 757 -18.34 29.52 -36.57
C GLU A 757 -18.76 29.65 -35.10
N ILE A 758 -20.07 29.60 -34.78
CA ILE A 758 -20.52 29.58 -33.39
C ILE A 758 -20.03 28.32 -32.66
N MET A 759 -20.07 27.15 -33.32
CA MET A 759 -19.56 25.88 -32.77
C MET A 759 -18.07 25.95 -32.41
N MET A 760 -17.22 26.46 -33.32
CA MET A 760 -15.80 26.62 -33.05
C MET A 760 -15.55 27.68 -31.97
N GLY A 761 -16.28 28.79 -31.99
CA GLY A 761 -16.14 29.87 -31.03
C GLY A 761 -16.53 29.48 -29.60
N VAL A 762 -17.62 28.72 -29.40
CA VAL A 762 -18.02 28.22 -28.07
C VAL A 762 -16.94 27.31 -27.47
N TRP A 763 -16.35 26.42 -28.27
CA TRP A 763 -15.22 25.59 -27.85
C TRP A 763 -13.97 26.41 -27.53
N MET A 764 -13.68 27.48 -28.29
CA MET A 764 -12.56 28.38 -27.98
C MET A 764 -12.82 29.20 -26.72
N VAL A 765 -14.02 29.76 -26.54
CA VAL A 765 -14.39 30.55 -25.37
C VAL A 765 -14.31 29.73 -24.08
N GLN A 766 -14.65 28.43 -24.12
CA GLN A 766 -14.47 27.53 -22.97
C GLN A 766 -13.01 27.42 -22.49
N LEU A 767 -12.03 27.68 -23.35
CA LEU A 767 -10.61 27.68 -22.97
C LEU A 767 -10.06 29.10 -22.70
N TRP A 768 -10.39 30.05 -23.58
CA TRP A 768 -9.78 31.39 -23.63
C TRP A 768 -10.48 32.44 -22.76
N ASN A 769 -11.53 32.08 -22.02
CA ASN A 769 -12.18 32.95 -21.02
C ASN A 769 -11.27 33.32 -19.83
N GLY A 770 -10.14 32.63 -19.64
CA GLY A 770 -9.15 32.92 -18.60
C GLY A 770 -9.13 31.95 -17.41
N ASN A 771 -10.14 31.09 -17.23
CA ASN A 771 -10.15 30.04 -16.20
C ASN A 771 -8.90 29.13 -16.25
N ILE A 772 -8.30 28.97 -17.43
CA ILE A 772 -7.07 28.20 -17.64
C ILE A 772 -5.92 28.61 -16.68
N ILE A 773 -5.89 29.86 -16.21
CA ILE A 773 -4.96 30.36 -15.17
C ILE A 773 -5.01 29.52 -13.88
N THR A 774 -6.19 28.96 -13.54
CA THR A 774 -6.38 28.21 -12.28
C THR A 774 -5.64 26.88 -12.23
N GLY A 775 -5.24 26.34 -13.39
CA GLY A 775 -4.56 25.05 -13.46
C GLY A 775 -3.08 25.04 -13.06
N LEU A 776 -2.54 26.17 -12.56
CA LEU A 776 -1.26 26.26 -11.85
C LEU A 776 -1.37 27.21 -10.62
N THR A 777 -2.57 27.35 -10.04
CA THR A 777 -2.80 28.24 -8.87
C THR A 777 -1.95 27.87 -7.66
N VAL A 778 -1.61 26.60 -7.46
CA VAL A 778 -0.75 26.14 -6.35
C VAL A 778 0.63 26.80 -6.45
N GLU A 779 1.30 26.62 -7.58
CA GLU A 779 2.61 27.22 -7.91
C GLU A 779 2.57 28.76 -7.77
N MET A 780 1.56 29.42 -8.36
CA MET A 780 1.39 30.87 -8.25
C MET A 780 1.20 31.38 -6.80
N LEU A 781 0.56 30.59 -5.92
CA LEU A 781 0.34 30.97 -4.53
C LEU A 781 1.56 30.65 -3.65
N GLU A 782 2.29 29.57 -3.94
CA GLU A 782 3.57 29.25 -3.29
C GLU A 782 4.64 30.29 -3.62
N ASP A 783 4.79 30.68 -4.89
CA ASP A 783 5.65 31.79 -5.33
C ASP A 783 5.23 33.14 -4.74
N ALA A 784 3.94 33.32 -4.41
CA ALA A 784 3.44 34.49 -3.70
C ALA A 784 3.72 34.47 -2.18
N GLY A 785 4.25 33.37 -1.64
CA GLY A 785 4.58 33.18 -0.22
C GLY A 785 3.55 32.42 0.61
N MET A 786 2.64 31.68 -0.02
CA MET A 786 1.75 30.74 0.69
C MET A 786 2.55 29.51 1.14
N SER A 787 2.25 28.99 2.33
CA SER A 787 2.83 27.72 2.77
C SER A 787 2.32 26.55 1.91
N VAL A 788 3.15 25.53 1.70
CA VAL A 788 2.81 24.31 0.95
C VAL A 788 1.50 23.67 1.42
N ALA A 789 1.29 23.59 2.75
CA ALA A 789 0.04 23.08 3.32
C ALA A 789 -1.18 23.98 2.99
N GLY A 790 -0.99 25.30 2.92
CA GLY A 790 -2.01 26.24 2.45
C GLY A 790 -2.34 26.05 0.98
N ALA A 791 -1.32 25.92 0.12
CA ALA A 791 -1.49 25.74 -1.32
C ALA A 791 -2.11 24.37 -1.67
N PHE A 792 -1.79 23.32 -0.91
CA PHE A 792 -2.46 22.01 -0.99
C PHE A 792 -3.95 22.11 -0.62
N ASN A 793 -4.28 22.77 0.51
CA ASN A 793 -5.67 23.02 0.90
C ASN A 793 -6.44 23.81 -0.18
N MET A 794 -5.79 24.79 -0.82
CA MET A 794 -6.36 25.53 -1.94
C MET A 794 -6.69 24.63 -3.13
N ASN A 795 -5.84 23.66 -3.47
CA ASN A 795 -6.10 22.69 -4.55
C ASN A 795 -7.31 21.77 -4.24
N LEU A 796 -7.42 21.33 -2.99
CA LEU A 796 -8.56 20.51 -2.53
C LEU A 796 -9.87 21.32 -2.56
N VAL A 797 -9.85 22.59 -2.14
CA VAL A 797 -11.01 23.49 -2.23
C VAL A 797 -11.39 23.78 -3.69
N LEU A 798 -10.43 24.02 -4.59
CA LEU A 798 -10.70 24.19 -6.03
C LEU A 798 -11.40 22.96 -6.62
N SER A 799 -10.94 21.76 -6.27
CA SER A 799 -11.53 20.49 -6.72
C SER A 799 -12.95 20.29 -6.17
N ALA A 800 -13.18 20.58 -4.90
CA ALA A 800 -14.52 20.50 -4.29
C ALA A 800 -15.49 21.54 -4.89
N MET A 801 -15.03 22.76 -5.13
CA MET A 801 -15.83 23.81 -5.78
C MET A 801 -16.14 23.51 -7.24
N SER A 802 -15.28 22.78 -7.94
CA SER A 802 -15.57 22.29 -9.30
C SER A 802 -16.80 21.37 -9.29
N ILE A 803 -16.88 20.41 -8.37
CA ILE A 803 -18.02 19.49 -8.22
C ILE A 803 -19.31 20.26 -7.87
N ILE A 804 -19.22 21.18 -6.90
CA ILE A 804 -20.36 22.02 -6.48
C ILE A 804 -20.84 22.91 -7.63
N GLY A 805 -19.92 23.50 -8.41
CA GLY A 805 -20.24 24.29 -9.59
C GLY A 805 -21.06 23.51 -10.62
N VAL A 806 -20.62 22.28 -10.96
CA VAL A 806 -21.36 21.40 -11.89
C VAL A 806 -22.75 21.05 -11.35
N ALA A 807 -22.87 20.72 -10.06
CA ALA A 807 -24.16 20.41 -9.45
C ALA A 807 -25.14 21.60 -9.46
N ILE A 808 -24.65 22.83 -9.20
CA ILE A 808 -25.46 24.05 -9.34
C ILE A 808 -25.84 24.29 -10.81
N SER A 809 -24.93 24.02 -11.75
CA SER A 809 -25.17 24.15 -13.19
C SER A 809 -26.34 23.29 -13.67
N TRP A 810 -26.45 22.04 -13.19
CA TRP A 810 -27.58 21.16 -13.52
C TRP A 810 -28.94 21.77 -13.14
N VAL A 811 -29.03 22.38 -11.96
CA VAL A 811 -30.25 23.07 -11.51
C VAL A 811 -30.48 24.35 -12.34
N ALA A 812 -29.44 25.14 -12.60
CA ALA A 812 -29.54 26.38 -13.35
C ALA A 812 -29.95 26.18 -14.81
N LEU A 813 -29.41 25.18 -15.50
CA LEU A 813 -29.76 24.79 -16.88
C LEU A 813 -31.23 24.43 -17.06
N SER A 814 -31.90 23.98 -15.99
CA SER A 814 -33.34 23.68 -16.01
C SER A 814 -34.25 24.92 -15.92
N ARG A 815 -33.73 26.09 -15.52
CA ARG A 815 -34.51 27.31 -15.25
C ARG A 815 -34.05 28.56 -16.01
N ILE A 816 -32.77 28.64 -16.36
CA ILE A 816 -32.15 29.82 -16.99
C ILE A 816 -31.67 29.44 -18.40
N GLY A 817 -31.84 30.36 -19.35
CA GLY A 817 -31.39 30.15 -20.73
C GLY A 817 -29.87 29.99 -20.86
N ARG A 818 -29.44 29.13 -21.79
CA ARG A 818 -28.03 28.75 -21.99
C ARG A 818 -27.17 29.99 -22.27
N ARG A 819 -27.64 30.88 -23.14
CA ARG A 819 -26.94 32.13 -23.49
C ARG A 819 -26.77 33.05 -22.27
N HIS A 820 -27.76 33.10 -21.39
CA HIS A 820 -27.73 33.95 -20.21
C HIS A 820 -26.72 33.44 -19.19
N ILE A 821 -26.70 32.14 -18.90
CA ILE A 821 -25.68 31.52 -18.01
C ILE A 821 -24.28 31.73 -18.60
N TYR A 822 -24.12 31.50 -19.91
CA TYR A 822 -22.81 31.58 -20.58
C TYR A 822 -22.26 33.01 -20.62
N ILE A 823 -23.07 34.03 -20.91
CA ILE A 823 -22.65 35.45 -20.85
C ILE A 823 -22.39 35.89 -19.40
N ALA A 824 -23.27 35.51 -18.46
CA ALA A 824 -23.07 35.85 -17.04
C ALA A 824 -21.76 35.25 -16.50
N GLY A 825 -21.45 34.00 -16.87
CA GLY A 825 -20.18 33.35 -16.57
C GLY A 825 -18.97 34.18 -17.01
N ILE A 826 -18.89 34.49 -18.31
CA ILE A 826 -17.76 35.27 -18.87
C ILE A 826 -17.62 36.64 -18.17
N VAL A 827 -18.72 37.34 -17.92
CA VAL A 827 -18.71 38.65 -17.24
C VAL A 827 -18.23 38.53 -15.79
N LEU A 828 -18.70 37.52 -15.04
CA LEU A 828 -18.28 37.31 -13.66
C LEU A 828 -16.81 36.87 -13.58
N GLU A 829 -16.33 36.05 -14.53
CA GLU A 829 -14.91 35.70 -14.68
C GLU A 829 -14.06 36.96 -14.98
N ALA A 830 -14.52 37.87 -15.86
CA ALA A 830 -13.86 39.15 -16.12
C ALA A 830 -13.75 40.01 -14.84
N CYS A 831 -14.82 40.04 -14.04
CA CYS A 831 -14.85 40.72 -12.75
C CYS A 831 -13.91 40.10 -11.70
N CYS A 832 -13.49 38.84 -11.85
CA CYS A 832 -12.43 38.23 -11.04
C CYS A 832 -11.02 38.48 -11.61
N LEU A 833 -10.84 38.38 -12.93
CA LEU A 833 -9.53 38.53 -13.61
C LEU A 833 -8.92 39.92 -13.42
N LEU A 834 -9.73 40.99 -13.44
CA LEU A 834 -9.22 42.36 -13.24
C LEU A 834 -8.64 42.56 -11.82
N PRO A 835 -9.34 42.24 -10.71
CA PRO A 835 -8.75 42.20 -9.37
C PRO A 835 -7.51 41.32 -9.25
N ILE A 836 -7.48 40.11 -9.86
CA ILE A 836 -6.31 39.23 -9.84
C ILE A 836 -5.07 39.95 -10.43
N GLY A 837 -5.21 40.57 -11.61
CA GLY A 837 -4.12 41.32 -12.25
C GLY A 837 -3.67 42.54 -11.45
N ILE A 838 -4.62 43.27 -10.85
CA ILE A 838 -4.34 44.42 -9.98
C ILE A 838 -3.56 43.99 -8.73
N LEU A 839 -4.00 42.92 -8.05
CA LEU A 839 -3.29 42.36 -6.90
C LEU A 839 -1.87 41.91 -7.30
N GLY A 840 -1.73 41.25 -8.47
CA GLY A 840 -0.44 40.92 -9.09
C GLY A 840 0.49 42.12 -9.34
N SER A 841 -0.03 43.35 -9.34
CA SER A 841 0.71 44.59 -9.59
C SER A 841 1.12 45.36 -8.32
N ILE A 842 0.64 44.95 -7.15
CA ILE A 842 0.85 45.60 -5.85
C ILE A 842 1.85 44.76 -5.03
N PRO A 843 2.68 45.30 -4.12
CA PRO A 843 3.57 44.48 -3.27
C PRO A 843 2.85 43.34 -2.52
N GLN A 844 3.56 42.21 -2.31
CA GLN A 844 2.99 41.05 -1.60
C GLN A 844 2.64 41.40 -0.15
N THR A 845 1.46 40.96 0.31
CA THR A 845 1.01 41.06 1.71
C THR A 845 0.13 39.85 2.04
N PRO A 846 0.02 39.40 3.30
CA PRO A 846 -0.85 38.28 3.67
C PRO A 846 -2.32 38.49 3.28
N THR A 847 -2.81 39.73 3.37
CA THR A 847 -4.17 40.09 2.94
C THR A 847 -4.35 39.97 1.42
N ARG A 848 -3.36 40.40 0.63
CA ARG A 848 -3.34 40.21 -0.84
C ARG A 848 -3.38 38.71 -1.19
N LEU A 849 -2.57 37.90 -0.51
CA LEU A 849 -2.43 36.47 -0.76
C LEU A 849 -3.76 35.71 -0.52
N ASN A 850 -4.45 36.01 0.59
CA ASN A 850 -5.76 35.45 0.88
C ASN A 850 -6.84 35.92 -0.11
N ALA A 851 -6.82 37.20 -0.51
CA ALA A 851 -7.73 37.73 -1.53
C ALA A 851 -7.49 37.07 -2.91
N MET A 852 -6.22 36.82 -3.26
CA MET A 852 -5.82 36.10 -4.48
C MET A 852 -6.40 34.68 -4.49
N GLY A 853 -6.19 33.92 -3.41
CA GLY A 853 -6.74 32.57 -3.28
C GLY A 853 -8.27 32.55 -3.42
N GLY A 854 -8.96 33.44 -2.71
CA GLY A 854 -10.43 33.57 -2.81
C GLY A 854 -10.93 33.87 -4.23
N LEU A 855 -10.22 34.73 -4.98
CA LEU A 855 -10.55 35.05 -6.37
C LEU A 855 -10.27 33.88 -7.33
N MET A 856 -9.20 33.09 -7.08
CA MET A 856 -8.91 31.87 -7.86
C MET A 856 -9.96 30.77 -7.62
N ILE A 857 -10.47 30.65 -6.39
CA ILE A 857 -11.61 29.76 -6.10
C ILE A 857 -12.88 30.27 -6.81
N ALA A 858 -13.15 31.57 -6.73
CA ALA A 858 -14.33 32.18 -7.35
C ALA A 858 -14.36 31.96 -8.87
N ILE A 859 -13.26 32.25 -9.59
CA ILE A 859 -13.20 32.06 -11.06
C ILE A 859 -13.26 30.57 -11.45
N ASN A 860 -12.77 29.66 -10.59
CA ASN A 860 -12.89 28.21 -10.82
C ASN A 860 -14.34 27.72 -10.64
N LEU A 861 -15.02 28.16 -9.58
CA LEU A 861 -16.43 27.85 -9.33
C LEU A 861 -17.34 28.42 -10.42
N LEU A 862 -17.12 29.68 -10.81
CA LEU A 862 -17.89 30.36 -11.86
C LEU A 862 -17.80 29.62 -13.20
N PHE A 863 -16.60 29.17 -13.59
CA PHE A 863 -16.40 28.37 -14.80
C PHE A 863 -17.19 27.05 -14.76
N HIS A 864 -17.07 26.27 -13.68
CA HIS A 864 -17.76 24.99 -13.53
C HIS A 864 -19.27 25.12 -13.34
N PHE A 865 -19.76 26.28 -12.87
CA PHE A 865 -21.17 26.64 -12.88
C PHE A 865 -21.69 27.01 -14.28
N SER A 866 -20.85 27.65 -15.11
CA SER A 866 -21.29 28.27 -16.37
C SER A 866 -20.64 27.63 -17.60
N LEU A 867 -19.51 28.17 -18.10
CA LEU A 867 -18.93 27.77 -19.39
C LEU A 867 -18.61 26.28 -19.47
N GLY A 868 -18.17 25.67 -18.37
CA GLY A 868 -17.80 24.26 -18.27
C GLY A 868 -18.92 23.34 -18.77
N PRO A 869 -20.06 23.23 -18.06
CA PRO A 869 -21.18 22.37 -18.49
C PRO A 869 -21.99 22.94 -19.66
N VAL A 870 -22.26 24.26 -19.66
CA VAL A 870 -23.17 24.89 -20.65
C VAL A 870 -22.62 24.81 -22.07
N CYS A 871 -21.29 24.79 -22.25
CA CYS A 871 -20.65 24.53 -23.54
C CYS A 871 -21.19 23.24 -24.18
N TYR A 872 -21.22 22.13 -23.44
CA TYR A 872 -21.62 20.82 -23.95
C TYR A 872 -23.09 20.79 -24.40
N SER A 873 -23.99 21.50 -23.69
CA SER A 873 -25.38 21.67 -24.14
C SER A 873 -25.47 22.46 -25.45
N ILE A 874 -24.81 23.62 -25.52
CA ILE A 874 -24.84 24.51 -26.70
C ILE A 874 -24.31 23.79 -27.95
N VAL A 875 -23.20 23.05 -27.83
CA VAL A 875 -22.59 22.35 -28.99
C VAL A 875 -23.38 21.10 -29.43
N GLY A 876 -24.25 20.57 -28.58
CA GLY A 876 -25.27 19.58 -28.97
C GLY A 876 -26.48 20.21 -29.68
N GLU A 877 -26.91 21.39 -29.23
CA GLU A 877 -28.12 22.09 -29.70
C GLU A 877 -27.94 22.83 -31.05
N LEU A 878 -26.79 23.43 -31.32
CA LEU A 878 -26.56 24.31 -32.48
C LEU A 878 -26.44 23.66 -33.89
N PRO A 879 -25.82 22.48 -34.07
CA PRO A 879 -25.58 21.97 -35.42
C PRO A 879 -26.85 21.51 -36.13
N ALA A 880 -27.00 21.93 -37.39
CA ALA A 880 -28.05 21.43 -38.28
C ALA A 880 -27.97 19.91 -38.36
N SER A 881 -29.11 19.21 -38.27
CA SER A 881 -29.15 17.74 -38.10
C SER A 881 -28.24 17.00 -39.07
N ARG A 882 -28.28 17.35 -40.36
CA ARG A 882 -27.49 16.76 -41.46
C ARG A 882 -25.97 17.01 -41.40
N LEU A 883 -25.50 17.98 -40.60
CA LEU A 883 -24.07 18.31 -40.43
C LEU A 883 -23.53 18.02 -39.02
N ARG A 884 -24.39 17.63 -38.08
CA ARG A 884 -24.12 17.61 -36.63
C ARG A 884 -22.80 16.95 -36.23
N SER A 885 -22.57 15.71 -36.68
CA SER A 885 -21.32 14.99 -36.38
C SER A 885 -20.07 15.74 -36.88
N ARG A 886 -20.10 16.26 -38.12
CA ARG A 886 -18.96 16.97 -38.73
C ARG A 886 -18.66 18.28 -38.02
N SER A 887 -19.69 19.05 -37.64
CA SER A 887 -19.55 20.31 -36.90
C SER A 887 -19.01 20.09 -35.48
N ILE A 888 -19.45 19.03 -34.78
CA ILE A 888 -18.93 18.67 -33.45
C ILE A 888 -17.46 18.25 -33.53
N VAL A 889 -17.09 17.40 -34.49
CA VAL A 889 -15.70 16.97 -34.70
C VAL A 889 -14.78 18.15 -35.00
N LEU A 890 -15.19 19.05 -35.89
CA LEU A 890 -14.41 20.26 -36.22
C LEU A 890 -14.27 21.19 -35.00
N GLY A 891 -15.34 21.43 -34.25
CA GLY A 891 -15.30 22.21 -33.02
C GLY A 891 -14.33 21.61 -31.98
N ARG A 892 -14.35 20.28 -31.80
CA ARG A 892 -13.46 19.59 -30.88
C ARG A 892 -12.00 19.57 -31.36
N PHE A 893 -11.74 19.54 -32.67
CA PHE A 893 -10.40 19.73 -33.22
C PHE A 893 -9.85 21.13 -32.90
N VAL A 894 -10.66 22.18 -33.11
CA VAL A 894 -10.27 23.57 -32.77
C VAL A 894 -10.03 23.73 -31.26
N TYR A 895 -10.83 23.07 -30.42
CA TYR A 895 -10.58 23.00 -28.97
C TYR A 895 -9.20 22.39 -28.66
N LEU A 896 -8.85 21.25 -29.26
CA LEU A 896 -7.58 20.56 -28.97
C LEU A 896 -6.36 21.39 -29.41
N VAL A 897 -6.40 21.99 -30.61
CA VAL A 897 -5.34 22.88 -31.08
C VAL A 897 -5.21 24.11 -30.16
N SER A 898 -6.35 24.68 -29.76
CA SER A 898 -6.39 25.79 -28.80
C SER A 898 -5.80 25.40 -27.45
N ALA A 899 -6.11 24.20 -26.95
CA ALA A 899 -5.64 23.68 -25.66
C ALA A 899 -4.11 23.52 -25.64
N ILE A 900 -3.51 23.02 -26.72
CA ILE A 900 -2.05 22.95 -26.88
C ILE A 900 -1.44 24.35 -26.79
N ILE A 901 -1.99 25.35 -27.49
CA ILE A 901 -1.49 26.73 -27.46
C ILE A 901 -1.65 27.34 -26.06
N GLY A 902 -2.85 27.25 -25.46
CA GLY A 902 -3.17 27.85 -24.17
C GLY A 902 -2.35 27.27 -23.01
N THR A 903 -2.14 25.95 -22.99
CA THR A 903 -1.30 25.29 -21.97
C THR A 903 0.16 25.69 -22.06
N GLN A 904 0.72 25.78 -23.27
CA GLN A 904 2.10 26.23 -23.49
C GLN A 904 2.30 27.71 -23.14
N LEU A 905 1.32 28.58 -23.44
CA LEU A 905 1.34 29.98 -23.02
C LEU A 905 1.27 30.11 -21.49
N ARG A 906 0.32 29.41 -20.83
CA ARG A 906 0.17 29.44 -19.38
C ARG A 906 1.45 29.03 -18.66
N ALA A 907 2.07 27.91 -19.06
CA ALA A 907 3.28 27.42 -18.43
C ALA A 907 4.40 28.48 -18.47
N ARG A 908 4.62 29.12 -19.62
CA ARG A 908 5.62 30.20 -19.76
C ARG A 908 5.26 31.47 -19.01
N MET A 909 3.97 31.79 -18.90
CA MET A 909 3.50 32.96 -18.15
C MET A 909 3.70 32.83 -16.64
N ILE A 910 3.72 31.62 -16.10
CA ILE A 910 3.87 31.39 -14.66
C ILE A 910 5.33 31.09 -14.31
N ALA A 911 5.96 30.14 -15.01
CA ALA A 911 7.30 29.64 -14.68
C ALA A 911 8.34 30.76 -14.45
N ALA A 912 9.02 30.68 -13.31
CA ALA A 912 9.93 31.71 -12.81
C ALA A 912 11.17 31.94 -13.68
N ASP A 913 11.58 30.93 -14.44
CA ASP A 913 12.69 30.93 -15.40
C ASP A 913 12.29 31.38 -16.82
N SER A 914 10.99 31.66 -17.04
CA SER A 914 10.42 32.00 -18.33
C SER A 914 9.90 33.45 -18.37
N TRP A 915 8.63 33.70 -18.69
CA TRP A 915 8.09 35.06 -18.71
C TRP A 915 7.78 35.59 -17.32
N ASN A 916 7.53 34.71 -16.33
CA ASN A 916 7.33 35.05 -14.92
C ASN A 916 6.34 36.22 -14.72
N TRP A 917 5.22 36.18 -15.44
CA TRP A 917 4.12 37.15 -15.32
C TRP A 917 3.24 36.84 -14.11
N GLN A 918 3.23 35.59 -13.63
CA GLN A 918 2.51 35.16 -12.43
C GLN A 918 1.06 35.67 -12.45
N GLU A 919 0.58 36.36 -11.42
CA GLU A 919 -0.81 36.80 -11.36
C GLU A 919 -1.11 37.98 -12.29
N LYS A 920 -0.08 38.70 -12.80
CA LYS A 920 -0.23 39.71 -13.86
C LYS A 920 -0.64 39.09 -15.20
N SER A 921 -0.44 37.77 -15.39
CA SER A 921 -0.98 37.06 -16.55
C SER A 921 -2.51 37.16 -16.64
N ALA A 922 -3.21 37.44 -15.53
CA ALA A 922 -4.64 37.71 -15.54
C ALA A 922 -5.03 38.94 -16.38
N TYR A 923 -4.14 39.91 -16.64
CA TYR A 923 -4.42 40.99 -17.60
C TYR A 923 -4.48 40.47 -19.04
N PHE A 924 -3.60 39.53 -19.41
CA PHE A 924 -3.65 38.87 -20.72
C PHE A 924 -4.94 38.06 -20.85
N TRP A 925 -5.26 37.26 -19.83
CA TRP A 925 -6.48 36.45 -19.80
C TRP A 925 -7.75 37.31 -19.74
N LEU A 926 -7.73 38.49 -19.11
CA LEU A 926 -8.80 39.48 -19.18
C LEU A 926 -8.96 40.04 -20.60
N GLY A 927 -7.86 40.31 -21.31
CA GLY A 927 -7.89 40.71 -22.72
C GLY A 927 -8.55 39.63 -23.61
N CYS A 928 -8.17 38.37 -23.42
CA CYS A 928 -8.82 37.23 -24.08
C CYS A 928 -10.31 37.10 -23.68
N ASN A 929 -10.63 37.23 -22.39
CA ASN A 929 -12.00 37.18 -21.89
C ASN A 929 -12.87 38.28 -22.52
N LEU A 930 -12.39 39.52 -22.63
CA LEU A 930 -13.14 40.61 -23.26
C LEU A 930 -13.40 40.37 -24.76
N ILE A 931 -12.46 39.73 -25.46
CA ILE A 931 -12.66 39.28 -26.86
C ILE A 931 -13.73 38.18 -26.90
N CYS A 932 -13.63 37.17 -26.02
CA CYS A 932 -14.63 36.12 -25.87
C CYS A 932 -16.02 36.69 -25.54
N LEU A 933 -16.12 37.64 -24.61
CA LEU A 933 -17.36 38.32 -24.22
C LEU A 933 -17.99 39.07 -25.39
N THR A 934 -17.18 39.86 -26.10
CA THR A 934 -17.62 40.60 -27.29
C THR A 934 -18.15 39.64 -28.34
N TRP A 935 -17.41 38.58 -28.64
CA TRP A 935 -17.82 37.54 -29.57
C TRP A 935 -19.13 36.87 -29.15
N THR A 936 -19.20 36.36 -27.91
CA THR A 936 -20.40 35.69 -27.38
C THR A 936 -21.62 36.61 -27.38
N PHE A 937 -21.47 37.88 -27.00
CA PHE A 937 -22.57 38.83 -26.95
C PHE A 937 -23.26 39.02 -28.32
N PHE A 938 -22.47 39.11 -29.40
CA PHE A 938 -22.98 39.28 -30.77
C PHE A 938 -23.33 37.97 -31.47
N ARG A 939 -22.54 36.89 -31.28
CA ARG A 939 -22.60 35.66 -32.08
C ARG A 939 -23.39 34.53 -31.43
N LEU A 940 -23.34 34.35 -30.11
CA LEU A 940 -24.05 33.24 -29.44
C LEU A 940 -25.57 33.52 -29.39
N PRO A 941 -26.42 32.64 -29.95
CA PRO A 941 -27.88 32.72 -29.80
C PRO A 941 -28.34 32.09 -28.49
N GLU A 942 -29.59 32.34 -28.12
CA GLU A 942 -30.26 31.54 -27.10
C GLU A 942 -30.85 30.29 -27.74
N THR A 943 -30.47 29.13 -27.22
CA THR A 943 -30.93 27.81 -27.68
C THR A 943 -31.93 27.18 -26.71
N GLY A 944 -31.93 27.60 -25.43
CA GLY A 944 -32.82 27.04 -24.42
C GLY A 944 -34.29 27.36 -24.65
N GLY A 945 -35.11 26.32 -24.81
CA GLY A 945 -36.56 26.41 -25.02
C GLY A 945 -37.02 26.17 -26.47
N PHE A 946 -36.08 26.05 -27.41
CA PHE A 946 -36.34 25.72 -28.81
C PHE A 946 -36.00 24.26 -29.12
N SER A 947 -36.80 23.64 -29.98
CA SER A 947 -36.50 22.38 -30.65
C SER A 947 -35.47 22.57 -31.78
N PHE A 948 -34.88 21.48 -32.26
CA PHE A 948 -33.95 21.52 -33.39
C PHE A 948 -34.59 22.10 -34.66
N ALA A 949 -35.85 21.77 -34.95
CA ALA A 949 -36.57 22.30 -36.11
C ALA A 949 -36.82 23.81 -36.01
N GLU A 950 -37.21 24.31 -34.82
CA GLU A 950 -37.37 25.76 -34.58
C GLU A 950 -36.03 26.51 -34.77
N LEU A 951 -34.91 25.95 -34.29
CA LEU A 951 -33.58 26.52 -34.53
C LEU A 951 -33.22 26.50 -36.03
N ASP A 952 -33.53 25.43 -36.74
CA ASP A 952 -33.30 25.31 -38.20
C ASP A 952 -34.07 26.40 -38.96
N ILE A 953 -35.36 26.62 -38.65
CA ILE A 953 -36.18 27.72 -39.19
C ILE A 953 -35.58 29.11 -38.88
N LEU A 954 -35.20 29.38 -37.61
CA LEU A 954 -34.63 30.68 -37.19
C LEU A 954 -33.31 31.01 -37.90
N PHE A 955 -32.47 30.00 -38.11
CA PHE A 955 -31.21 30.17 -38.84
C PHE A 955 -31.44 30.31 -40.36
N ALA A 956 -32.38 29.56 -40.96
CA ALA A 956 -32.73 29.68 -42.39
C ALA A 956 -33.23 31.09 -42.71
N ASN A 957 -34.13 31.62 -41.88
CA ASN A 957 -34.64 33.00 -41.95
C ASN A 957 -33.61 34.07 -41.54
N LYS A 958 -32.33 33.70 -41.37
CA LYS A 958 -31.19 34.56 -41.06
C LYS A 958 -31.40 35.46 -39.82
N VAL A 959 -32.26 35.06 -38.89
CA VAL A 959 -32.65 35.86 -37.71
C VAL A 959 -31.40 36.29 -36.92
N PRO A 960 -31.32 37.53 -36.41
CA PRO A 960 -30.23 37.95 -35.54
C PRO A 960 -30.19 37.08 -34.26
N THR A 961 -29.02 36.53 -33.95
CA THR A 961 -28.76 35.60 -32.82
C THR A 961 -29.23 36.15 -31.48
N ARG A 962 -29.11 37.47 -31.31
CA ARG A 962 -29.57 38.22 -30.13
C ARG A 962 -31.10 38.25 -29.96
N LYS A 963 -31.87 37.97 -31.01
CA LYS A 963 -33.33 38.13 -31.08
C LYS A 963 -34.11 36.81 -31.13
N PHE A 964 -33.48 35.63 -31.02
CA PHE A 964 -34.19 34.34 -31.19
C PHE A 964 -35.48 34.23 -30.33
N LYS A 965 -35.45 34.64 -29.05
CA LYS A 965 -36.65 34.71 -28.17
C LYS A 965 -37.71 35.78 -28.52
N GLN A 966 -37.48 36.63 -29.51
CA GLN A 966 -38.40 37.71 -29.92
C GLN A 966 -39.22 37.36 -31.16
N TYR A 967 -39.02 36.15 -31.70
CA TYR A 967 -39.63 35.69 -32.94
C TYR A 967 -40.46 34.43 -32.67
N LYS A 968 -41.72 34.45 -33.12
CA LYS A 968 -42.69 33.36 -33.05
C LYS A 968 -42.68 32.63 -34.40
N ILE A 969 -42.71 31.30 -34.35
CA ILE A 969 -42.79 30.44 -35.52
C ILE A 969 -44.26 30.05 -35.70
N LYS A 970 -44.76 30.04 -36.95
CA LYS A 970 -46.17 29.71 -37.21
C LYS A 970 -46.36 28.20 -37.33
N ASP A 971 -47.28 27.66 -36.53
CA ASP A 971 -47.48 26.22 -36.30
C ASP A 971 -48.35 25.51 -37.37
N GLU A 972 -48.50 26.07 -38.58
CA GLU A 972 -49.36 25.46 -39.62
C GLU A 972 -48.85 24.09 -40.13
N VAL A 973 -47.60 23.73 -39.82
CA VAL A 973 -47.01 22.41 -40.15
C VAL A 973 -47.39 21.32 -39.12
N ALA A 974 -47.96 21.69 -37.96
CA ALA A 974 -48.27 20.75 -36.89
C ALA A 974 -49.62 19.99 -37.06
N GLU A 975 -50.56 20.50 -37.88
CA GLU A 975 -51.93 19.94 -37.99
C GLU A 975 -52.26 19.19 -39.30
N ILE A 976 -51.42 19.24 -40.34
CA ILE A 976 -51.79 18.69 -41.67
C ILE A 976 -51.41 17.21 -41.81
N GLY A 977 -52.33 16.33 -41.42
CA GLY A 977 -52.31 14.91 -41.78
C GLY A 977 -53.08 14.62 -43.08
N VAL A 978 -52.50 14.94 -44.25
CA VAL A 978 -53.07 14.56 -45.57
C VAL A 978 -51.97 14.12 -46.56
N ASP A 979 -52.36 13.17 -47.42
CA ASP A 979 -51.60 12.50 -48.48
C ASP A 979 -50.75 13.41 -49.39
N LEU A 980 -49.52 12.98 -49.71
CA LEU A 980 -48.58 13.67 -50.61
C LEU A 980 -47.93 12.71 -51.61
N SER A 981 -48.76 12.19 -52.52
CA SER A 981 -48.32 11.44 -53.70
C SER A 981 -47.79 12.34 -54.83
N GLU A 982 -47.05 13.42 -54.53
CA GLU A 982 -46.50 14.30 -55.57
C GLU A 982 -45.15 14.92 -55.17
N LYS A 983 -44.17 14.82 -56.07
CA LYS A 983 -42.73 14.83 -55.73
C LYS A 983 -42.01 16.13 -56.15
N GLN A 984 -42.70 17.27 -56.18
CA GLN A 984 -42.28 18.41 -57.02
C GLN A 984 -42.14 19.81 -56.38
N ASN A 985 -42.50 20.05 -55.11
CA ASN A 985 -42.58 21.43 -54.55
C ASN A 985 -41.67 21.77 -53.35
N ILE A 986 -40.54 21.08 -53.14
CA ILE A 986 -39.64 21.38 -51.98
C ILE A 986 -38.78 22.65 -52.23
N GLU A 987 -38.62 23.13 -53.47
CA GLU A 987 -37.85 24.35 -53.80
C GLU A 987 -38.60 25.67 -53.48
N HIS A 988 -39.69 25.65 -52.71
CA HIS A 988 -40.51 26.83 -52.38
C HIS A 988 -40.77 27.04 -50.86
N MET A 989 -39.91 26.51 -49.98
CA MET A 989 -39.92 26.84 -48.54
C MET A 989 -39.01 28.02 -48.15
N GLU A 990 -38.40 28.72 -49.11
CA GLU A 990 -37.81 30.06 -48.88
C GLU A 990 -38.89 31.15 -49.06
N ASP A 991 -39.85 31.23 -48.13
CA ASP A 991 -40.44 32.48 -47.61
C ASP A 991 -41.62 32.20 -46.64
N VAL A 992 -41.81 33.10 -45.66
CA VAL A 992 -42.93 33.14 -44.68
C VAL A 992 -43.05 31.94 -43.72
N ASN A 993 -42.43 32.03 -42.53
CA ASN A 993 -42.93 31.27 -41.34
C ASN A 993 -42.49 31.82 -39.96
N VAL A 994 -41.95 33.03 -39.88
CA VAL A 994 -41.48 33.62 -38.62
C VAL A 994 -41.92 35.08 -38.50
N GLU A 995 -42.55 35.44 -37.37
CA GLU A 995 -43.06 36.79 -37.10
C GLU A 995 -42.48 37.35 -35.79
N LEU A 996 -42.36 38.68 -35.68
CA LEU A 996 -41.71 39.34 -34.55
C LEU A 996 -42.76 39.69 -33.50
N MET A 997 -42.70 39.04 -32.33
CA MET A 997 -43.73 39.12 -31.29
C MET A 997 -43.94 40.54 -30.78
N ASP A 998 -45.20 40.94 -30.55
CA ASP A 998 -45.55 42.22 -29.94
C ASP A 998 -45.30 42.25 -28.41
N GLU A 999 -45.58 43.36 -27.74
CA GLU A 999 -45.31 43.50 -26.29
C GLU A 999 -46.25 42.62 -25.44
N THR A 1000 -47.53 42.53 -25.81
CA THR A 1000 -48.53 41.66 -25.17
C THR A 1000 -48.18 40.18 -25.31
N GLU A 1001 -47.84 39.70 -26.51
CA GLU A 1001 -47.42 38.31 -26.73
C GLU A 1001 -46.16 37.94 -25.94
N ARG A 1002 -45.24 38.89 -25.73
CA ARG A 1002 -44.04 38.69 -24.91
C ARG A 1002 -44.36 38.58 -23.43
N GLU A 1003 -45.32 39.35 -22.94
CA GLU A 1003 -45.79 39.24 -21.55
C GLU A 1003 -46.52 37.91 -21.31
N GLU A 1004 -47.35 37.44 -22.24
CA GLU A 1004 -48.00 36.12 -22.13
C GLU A 1004 -46.98 34.97 -22.09
N VAL A 1005 -45.99 34.96 -22.99
CA VAL A 1005 -44.94 33.93 -23.00
C VAL A 1005 -43.99 34.03 -21.80
N ALA A 1006 -43.85 35.21 -21.19
CA ALA A 1006 -43.12 35.39 -19.94
C ALA A 1006 -43.93 35.00 -18.69
N ALA A 1007 -45.27 35.07 -18.75
CA ALA A 1007 -46.18 34.75 -17.66
C ALA A 1007 -46.52 33.25 -17.56
N GLN A 1008 -46.35 32.47 -18.64
CA GLN A 1008 -46.39 31.01 -18.57
C GLN A 1008 -45.23 30.49 -17.70
N GLU A 1009 -45.54 29.86 -16.56
CA GLU A 1009 -44.52 29.15 -15.78
C GLU A 1009 -43.78 28.14 -16.69
N PRO A 1010 -42.44 28.02 -16.58
CA PRO A 1010 -41.68 27.08 -17.39
C PRO A 1010 -42.01 25.65 -16.96
N VAL A 1011 -43.06 25.08 -17.54
CA VAL A 1011 -43.55 23.72 -17.26
C VAL A 1011 -42.39 22.73 -17.48
N PRO A 1012 -41.82 22.13 -16.41
CA PRO A 1012 -40.62 21.32 -16.55
C PRO A 1012 -41.02 20.01 -17.23
N GLY A 1013 -40.77 19.92 -18.54
CA GLY A 1013 -41.10 18.78 -19.41
C GLY A 1013 -42.00 19.09 -20.62
N ALA A 1014 -42.59 20.29 -20.76
CA ALA A 1014 -43.59 20.57 -21.81
C ALA A 1014 -43.06 20.66 -23.26
N ARG A 1015 -41.75 20.84 -23.43
CA ARG A 1015 -41.07 20.75 -24.73
C ARG A 1015 -39.93 19.74 -24.56
N PRO A 1016 -39.63 18.91 -25.58
CA PRO A 1016 -38.69 17.80 -25.44
C PRO A 1016 -37.26 18.31 -25.28
N ASN A 1017 -36.89 18.66 -24.04
CA ASN A 1017 -35.50 18.68 -23.62
C ASN A 1017 -34.97 17.26 -23.79
N VAL A 1018 -34.23 17.04 -24.87
CA VAL A 1018 -33.52 15.80 -25.12
C VAL A 1018 -32.55 15.60 -23.96
N LEU A 1019 -32.88 14.65 -23.07
CA LEU A 1019 -31.96 14.13 -22.08
C LEU A 1019 -30.73 13.61 -22.83
N VAL A 1020 -29.57 14.18 -22.49
CA VAL A 1020 -28.24 13.72 -22.91
C VAL A 1020 -27.81 12.60 -21.97
#